data_AF-I0I5Y4-F1
#
_entry.id   AF-I0I5Y4-F1
#
_cell.length_a   1.000
_cell.length_b   1.000
_cell.length_c   1.000
_cell.angle_alpha   90.00
_cell.angle_beta   90.00
_cell.angle_gamma   90.00
#
_symmetry.space_group_name_H-M   'P 1'
#
loop_
_entity.id
_entity.type
_entity.pdbx_description
1 polymer ?
#
loop_
_entity_poly.entity_id
_entity_poly.type
_entity_poly.pdbx_seq_one_letter_code
_entity_poly.pdbx_strand_id
1 'polypeptide(L)'
;MKYGQNLWRANWPALSLALMLALLLVLAPSAALAQDSDGDVTPAAADGKINNNILEFGVWWVEDYPPAGAGGSDLPATRPDALGLRDYLTSDCKTRIFGICFTNWSSPQWTARFVYGNTSAWSTDWRRSANGGSENSYIDTIDLAYFAGHGSTSGIIFGVGSPTPVTVSKNDALNSWGDRDLDWIGLAACNVLDDPVSNLQGWGEAMNGVRLILGFKTVMNDVAHGVEFGKAIRDGYTFTQAWFRAADKLQSQNRVARVLAEQQAYFDDRPAQHNANTVVDWPKYYLTHAVGSEPARFVDAAAINYQMPVLKVQPLSLDESLKQADTLGAAFGVTVSVIISGEIVDIASSLGGELEMDVANGLFLHTDTTNLWKTESELSVMAASGAAMQAIDNNAAKRIADAFLQQNGLTREDAQFFEVATDTLTTMDQVVTASGETVVTLDERITNYQVIYSRIFIYSPSVSAGAVTQPVEFSVMGPGSKFKIYVAAEAPVSASAADLARPAAQGGAVLGGMGGYRRLQVNPQAAAGGQVELVSMLPETTITKLFQHLEKHVALDLIPLAPQYLVGREIVSMTPAYWEGPMGFGQTELIPVYALEVKNTLSDTENLGSTYVVSSTTYIPVEPGLMAPLARISTTADLNAPVAPGATIVFEALDASKTLVELGLDPDPSQDPLNFVLGSGEVTYTWYLNEVSDETKLGTGRILNYVGDPTKDFEGKDGGLGAQRIVLVVEDTGKDSEPKTSQAVVTLQSVPPLYLPAVQR
;
A
#
# COMPACT_ATOMS: atom_id res chain seq x y z
N MET A 1 1.41 44.52 -54.70
CA MET A 1 1.27 45.62 -53.71
C MET A 1 0.01 45.34 -52.91
N LYS A 2 -0.05 45.28 -51.59
CA LYS A 2 0.90 45.28 -50.45
C LYS A 2 0.04 44.72 -49.29
N TYR A 3 0.48 43.64 -48.65
CA TYR A 3 0.96 43.61 -47.26
C TYR A 3 -0.06 43.94 -46.16
N GLY A 4 -0.34 42.94 -45.32
CA GLY A 4 -0.30 43.12 -43.86
C GLY A 4 -1.52 42.70 -43.06
N GLN A 5 -1.70 41.40 -42.78
CA GLN A 5 -2.24 40.85 -41.52
C GLN A 5 -1.83 39.37 -41.41
N ASN A 6 -0.75 39.04 -40.68
CA ASN A 6 -0.42 37.68 -40.20
C ASN A 6 0.86 37.66 -39.34
N LEU A 7 0.91 38.42 -38.24
CA LEU A 7 2.02 38.39 -37.28
C LEU A 7 1.53 38.63 -35.84
N TRP A 8 0.56 37.86 -35.33
CA TRP A 8 0.10 37.98 -33.92
C TRP A 8 -0.29 36.64 -33.24
N ARG A 9 0.20 35.48 -33.70
CA ARG A 9 -0.12 34.18 -33.05
C ARG A 9 1.02 33.15 -32.91
N ALA A 10 2.28 33.54 -33.04
CA ALA A 10 3.38 32.55 -33.10
C ALA A 10 4.41 32.58 -31.94
N ASN A 11 4.37 33.52 -30.99
CA ASN A 11 5.49 33.69 -30.03
C ASN A 11 5.09 33.80 -28.55
N TRP A 12 3.93 33.28 -28.13
CA TRP A 12 3.57 33.34 -26.70
C TRP A 12 4.34 32.36 -25.78
N PRO A 13 4.69 31.11 -26.16
CA PRO A 13 5.39 30.21 -25.23
C PRO A 13 6.87 30.57 -25.01
N ALA A 14 7.50 31.27 -25.97
CA ALA A 14 8.91 31.70 -25.83
C ALA A 14 9.07 32.95 -24.95
N LEU A 15 8.03 33.79 -24.83
CA LEU A 15 8.08 35.01 -24.03
C LEU A 15 7.82 34.73 -22.53
N SER A 16 6.98 33.74 -22.21
CA SER A 16 6.74 33.29 -20.82
C SER A 16 7.94 32.53 -20.23
N LEU A 17 8.64 31.72 -21.04
CA LEU A 17 9.84 31.02 -20.59
C LEU A 17 11.03 31.98 -20.35
N ALA A 18 11.19 33.00 -21.19
CA ALA A 18 12.24 34.02 -21.01
C ALA A 18 11.95 34.97 -19.83
N LEU A 19 10.68 35.25 -19.51
CA LEU A 19 10.31 36.07 -18.36
C LEU A 19 10.48 35.32 -17.02
N MET A 20 10.22 34.00 -17.00
CA MET A 20 10.53 33.15 -15.84
C MET A 20 12.05 33.02 -15.63
N LEU A 21 12.84 32.85 -16.69
CA LEU A 21 14.30 32.77 -16.60
C LEU A 21 14.95 34.09 -16.17
N ALA A 22 14.34 35.24 -16.51
CA ALA A 22 14.81 36.56 -16.08
C ALA A 22 14.45 36.88 -14.62
N LEU A 23 13.36 36.31 -14.07
CA LEU A 23 13.03 36.43 -12.65
C LEU A 23 13.95 35.56 -11.76
N LEU A 24 14.48 34.46 -12.30
CA LEU A 24 15.45 33.55 -11.68
C LEU A 24 16.86 34.15 -11.47
N LEU A 25 17.18 35.28 -12.11
CA LEU A 25 18.52 35.91 -12.06
C LEU A 25 18.63 37.13 -11.14
N VAL A 26 17.54 37.55 -10.47
CA VAL A 26 17.53 38.78 -9.63
C VAL A 26 17.40 38.48 -8.12
N LEU A 27 17.30 37.22 -7.72
CA LEU A 27 17.33 36.82 -6.30
C LEU A 27 18.55 35.94 -6.03
N ALA A 28 19.67 36.59 -5.69
CA ALA A 28 20.80 35.89 -5.12
C ALA A 28 20.36 35.20 -3.80
N PRO A 29 20.64 33.91 -3.61
CA PRO A 29 20.31 33.23 -2.37
C PRO A 29 21.23 33.74 -1.26
N SER A 30 20.67 34.42 -0.27
CA SER A 30 21.24 34.38 1.08
C SER A 30 21.12 32.94 1.56
N ALA A 31 22.26 32.24 1.63
CA ALA A 31 22.39 30.93 2.24
C ALA A 31 21.94 30.99 3.72
N ALA A 32 20.66 30.70 3.95
CA ALA A 32 20.21 30.15 5.21
C ALA A 32 20.15 28.64 4.99
N LEU A 33 21.25 27.97 5.35
CA LEU A 33 21.25 26.53 5.58
C LEU A 33 20.17 26.25 6.64
N ALA A 34 19.00 25.76 6.21
CA ALA A 34 18.15 24.99 7.08
C ALA A 34 18.92 23.70 7.33
N GLN A 35 19.52 23.63 8.51
CA GLN A 35 20.14 22.44 9.02
C GLN A 35 19.00 21.46 9.30
N ASP A 36 18.77 20.51 8.40
CA ASP A 36 18.00 19.30 8.72
C ASP A 36 18.70 18.65 9.90
N SER A 37 18.04 18.70 11.05
CA SER A 37 18.46 17.94 12.21
C SER A 37 17.79 16.57 12.11
N ASP A 38 18.43 15.66 11.38
CA ASP A 38 18.21 14.21 11.49
C ASP A 38 18.71 13.64 12.83
N GLY A 39 19.03 14.51 13.79
CA GLY A 39 19.36 14.11 15.14
C GLY A 39 18.11 13.92 15.97
N ASP A 40 17.88 12.68 16.38
CA ASP A 40 17.29 12.25 17.65
C ASP A 40 16.70 13.41 18.47
N VAL A 41 15.45 13.75 18.20
CA VAL A 41 14.73 14.72 19.01
C VAL A 41 14.46 14.02 20.34
N THR A 42 15.34 14.26 21.31
CA THR A 42 15.12 13.91 22.71
C THR A 42 13.68 14.26 23.07
N PRO A 43 12.87 13.30 23.57
CA PRO A 43 11.48 13.57 23.88
C PRO A 43 11.39 14.78 24.80
N ALA A 44 10.60 15.79 24.41
CA ALA A 44 10.05 16.69 25.41
C ALA A 44 9.41 15.78 26.47
N ALA A 45 9.86 15.92 27.72
CA ALA A 45 9.40 15.10 28.82
C ALA A 45 7.89 14.89 28.72
N ALA A 46 7.44 13.63 28.75
CA ALA A 46 6.05 13.23 28.72
C ALA A 46 5.23 14.18 29.61
N ASP A 47 4.61 15.18 29.00
CA ASP A 47 3.62 16.00 29.68
C ASP A 47 2.45 15.05 29.79
N GLY A 48 2.32 14.39 30.95
CA GLY A 48 1.24 13.45 31.28
C GLY A 48 -0.11 14.14 31.39
N LYS A 49 -0.40 15.07 30.48
CA LYS A 49 -1.70 15.67 30.27
C LYS A 49 -2.57 14.72 29.47
N ILE A 50 -3.82 14.72 29.87
CA ILE A 50 -4.95 13.99 29.29
C ILE A 50 -5.40 14.81 28.07
N ASN A 51 -4.56 14.93 27.04
CA ASN A 51 -4.66 15.84 25.88
C ASN A 51 -3.97 17.20 26.03
N ASN A 52 -2.97 17.43 25.17
CA ASN A 52 -2.20 18.69 25.09
C ASN A 52 -2.64 19.60 23.93
N ASN A 53 -3.66 19.21 23.17
CA ASN A 53 -4.23 19.90 22.01
C ASN A 53 -3.20 20.15 20.89
N ILE A 54 -2.19 19.29 20.80
CA ILE A 54 -1.21 19.22 19.73
C ILE A 54 -1.43 17.88 19.04
N LEU A 55 -1.42 17.87 17.71
CA LEU A 55 -1.45 16.62 16.97
C LEU A 55 -0.09 15.92 17.04
N GLU A 56 -0.08 14.80 17.71
CA GLU A 56 1.03 13.92 17.97
C GLU A 56 0.75 12.54 17.39
N PHE A 57 1.77 11.92 16.83
CA PHE A 57 1.65 10.55 16.34
C PHE A 57 2.91 9.75 16.65
N GLY A 58 2.75 8.44 16.56
CA GLY A 58 3.84 7.49 16.70
C GLY A 58 3.74 6.41 15.65
N VAL A 59 4.89 5.99 15.13
CA VAL A 59 5.00 4.89 14.17
C VAL A 59 5.88 3.79 14.73
N TRP A 60 5.39 2.56 14.63
CA TRP A 60 6.10 1.33 14.97
C TRP A 60 6.18 0.48 13.71
N TRP A 61 7.37 0.00 13.36
CA TRP A 61 7.50 -0.95 12.27
C TRP A 61 8.43 -2.10 12.63
N VAL A 62 8.18 -3.24 12.01
CA VAL A 62 8.99 -4.44 12.19
C VAL A 62 9.30 -5.03 10.83
N GLU A 63 10.58 -5.00 10.47
CA GLU A 63 11.13 -5.61 9.27
C GLU A 63 11.81 -6.94 9.59
N ASP A 64 12.47 -7.07 10.74
CA ASP A 64 13.29 -8.24 11.11
C ASP A 64 12.56 -9.14 12.12
N TYR A 65 12.32 -10.40 11.73
CA TYR A 65 11.63 -11.39 12.54
C TYR A 65 12.52 -12.58 12.86
N PRO A 66 12.45 -13.16 14.07
CA PRO A 66 13.26 -14.33 14.41
C PRO A 66 13.04 -15.51 13.45
N PRO A 67 14.11 -16.21 13.03
CA PRO A 67 15.51 -15.98 13.39
C PRO A 67 16.12 -14.77 12.65
N ALA A 68 16.87 -13.93 13.38
CA ALA A 68 17.44 -12.69 12.84
C ALA A 68 18.28 -12.90 11.56
N GLY A 69 18.20 -11.95 10.62
CA GLY A 69 18.90 -11.97 9.35
C GLY A 69 18.19 -12.77 8.25
N ALA A 70 18.93 -13.29 7.26
CA ALA A 70 18.33 -13.82 6.01
C ALA A 70 17.38 -15.05 6.15
N GLY A 71 17.23 -15.59 7.36
CA GLY A 71 16.33 -16.72 7.68
C GLY A 71 15.00 -16.31 8.34
N GLY A 72 14.82 -15.02 8.65
CA GLY A 72 13.62 -14.45 9.24
C GLY A 72 12.51 -14.21 8.22
N SER A 73 11.34 -13.85 8.73
CA SER A 73 10.17 -13.53 7.91
C SER A 73 10.07 -12.07 7.55
N ASP A 74 11.18 -11.58 7.01
CA ASP A 74 11.41 -10.17 6.97
C ASP A 74 10.49 -9.48 5.98
N LEU A 75 9.98 -8.32 6.38
CA LEU A 75 9.02 -7.54 5.62
C LEU A 75 9.69 -6.27 5.09
N PRO A 76 10.18 -6.27 3.84
CA PRO A 76 10.93 -5.14 3.32
C PRO A 76 10.10 -3.85 3.19
N ALA A 77 8.77 -3.92 3.13
CA ALA A 77 7.94 -2.72 2.94
C ALA A 77 7.47 -2.06 4.24
N THR A 78 7.62 -2.66 5.42
CA THR A 78 7.07 -2.10 6.68
C THR A 78 7.77 -0.81 7.12
N ARG A 79 9.08 -0.65 6.84
CA ARG A 79 9.76 0.63 7.05
C ARG A 79 9.29 1.73 6.10
N PRO A 80 9.33 1.57 4.77
CA PRO A 80 8.83 2.61 3.89
C PRO A 80 7.33 2.87 4.08
N ASP A 81 6.56 1.88 4.57
CA ASP A 81 5.19 2.06 5.05
C ASP A 81 5.12 3.08 6.21
N ALA A 82 5.74 2.77 7.34
CA ALA A 82 5.69 3.59 8.55
C ALA A 82 6.38 4.95 8.40
N LEU A 83 7.57 4.98 7.79
CA LEU A 83 8.30 6.22 7.54
C LEU A 83 7.61 7.08 6.47
N GLY A 84 6.97 6.46 5.49
CA GLY A 84 6.14 7.17 4.52
C GLY A 84 5.01 7.95 5.19
N LEU A 85 4.30 7.33 6.15
CA LEU A 85 3.31 8.04 6.95
C LEU A 85 3.93 9.21 7.71
N ARG A 86 5.05 8.97 8.40
CA ARG A 86 5.79 10.01 9.13
C ARG A 86 6.10 11.19 8.23
N ASP A 87 6.69 10.94 7.07
CA ASP A 87 7.19 11.96 6.16
C ASP A 87 6.05 12.84 5.62
N TYR A 88 4.90 12.25 5.27
CA TYR A 88 3.74 13.04 4.83
C TYR A 88 3.13 13.86 5.97
N LEU A 89 3.02 13.29 7.17
CA LEU A 89 2.41 13.99 8.30
C LEU A 89 3.26 15.17 8.79
N THR A 90 4.60 15.02 8.83
CA THR A 90 5.53 16.07 9.26
C THR A 90 5.92 17.04 8.16
N SER A 91 5.73 16.68 6.89
CA SER A 91 6.08 17.56 5.77
C SER A 91 5.35 18.91 5.86
N ASP A 92 6.12 19.98 5.71
CA ASP A 92 5.63 21.35 5.55
C ASP A 92 5.17 21.65 4.11
N CYS A 93 5.57 20.80 3.17
CA CYS A 93 5.47 21.05 1.74
C CYS A 93 4.65 19.99 1.00
N LYS A 94 3.60 20.42 0.31
CA LYS A 94 2.77 19.59 -0.56
C LYS A 94 3.42 19.35 -1.92
N THR A 95 4.15 20.34 -2.45
CA THR A 95 4.76 20.24 -3.78
C THR A 95 6.10 20.92 -3.79
N ARG A 96 7.15 20.13 -3.99
CA ARG A 96 8.51 20.61 -4.24
C ARG A 96 8.81 20.53 -5.73
N ILE A 97 9.48 21.55 -6.27
CA ILE A 97 10.06 21.51 -7.62
C ILE A 97 11.49 22.03 -7.50
N PHE A 98 12.47 21.22 -7.91
CA PHE A 98 13.90 21.52 -7.75
C PHE A 98 14.29 21.86 -6.29
N GLY A 99 13.74 21.13 -5.32
CA GLY A 99 13.97 21.36 -3.88
C GLY A 99 13.27 22.58 -3.28
N ILE A 100 12.60 23.41 -4.09
CA ILE A 100 11.87 24.60 -3.62
C ILE A 100 10.43 24.22 -3.35
N CYS A 101 9.90 24.57 -2.17
CA CYS A 101 8.49 24.39 -1.86
C CYS A 101 7.62 25.43 -2.57
N PHE A 102 6.65 24.99 -3.36
CA PHE A 102 5.71 25.85 -4.09
C PHE A 102 4.38 26.01 -3.38
N THR A 103 3.91 24.95 -2.73
CA THR A 103 2.66 24.95 -1.98
C THR A 103 2.86 24.19 -0.68
N ASN A 104 2.45 24.82 0.43
CA ASN A 104 2.47 24.19 1.74
C ASN A 104 1.22 23.32 1.91
N TRP A 105 1.32 22.32 2.77
CA TRP A 105 0.13 21.65 3.29
C TRP A 105 -0.72 22.63 4.12
N SER A 106 -2.04 22.49 4.05
CA SER A 106 -2.93 23.18 4.98
C SER A 106 -2.72 22.65 6.41
N SER A 107 -3.02 23.48 7.41
CA SER A 107 -3.07 23.05 8.82
C SER A 107 -3.98 21.82 8.98
N PRO A 108 -3.70 20.93 9.95
CA PRO A 108 -2.78 21.12 11.07
C PRO A 108 -1.39 20.50 10.88
N GLN A 109 -0.37 20.95 11.62
CA GLN A 109 0.95 20.30 11.65
C GLN A 109 0.94 19.13 12.63
N TRP A 110 1.62 18.05 12.27
CA TRP A 110 1.78 16.87 13.12
C TRP A 110 3.18 16.81 13.71
N THR A 111 3.27 16.34 14.96
CA THR A 111 4.53 16.10 15.66
C THR A 111 4.75 14.60 15.79
N ALA A 112 5.84 14.09 15.22
CA ALA A 112 6.24 12.71 15.45
C ALA A 112 6.83 12.61 16.86
N ARG A 113 6.16 11.89 17.77
CA ARG A 113 6.64 11.67 19.14
C ARG A 113 7.43 10.37 19.29
N PHE A 114 7.02 9.34 18.55
CA PHE A 114 7.65 8.03 18.61
C PHE A 114 7.89 7.51 17.19
N VAL A 115 9.12 7.16 16.87
CA VAL A 115 9.49 6.59 15.57
C VAL A 115 10.37 5.39 15.86
N TYR A 116 9.75 4.22 16.00
CA TYR A 116 10.40 3.02 16.53
C TYR A 116 10.36 1.86 15.55
N GLY A 117 11.54 1.45 15.08
CA GLY A 117 11.73 0.30 14.21
C GLY A 117 12.34 -0.90 14.92
N ASN A 118 12.01 -2.10 14.45
CA ASN A 118 12.70 -3.36 14.76
C ASN A 118 12.97 -3.54 16.27
N THR A 119 14.23 -3.49 16.70
CA THR A 119 14.66 -3.70 18.09
C THR A 119 14.16 -2.64 19.06
N SER A 120 13.66 -1.51 18.57
CA SER A 120 13.03 -0.45 19.36
C SER A 120 11.50 -0.49 19.30
N ALA A 121 10.91 -1.24 18.37
CA ALA A 121 9.48 -1.47 18.30
C ALA A 121 9.10 -2.55 19.34
N TRP A 122 8.57 -2.13 20.49
CA TRP A 122 8.30 -3.06 21.59
C TRP A 122 6.82 -3.37 21.76
N SER A 123 6.51 -4.66 21.92
CA SER A 123 5.16 -5.14 22.28
C SER A 123 4.64 -4.52 23.59
N THR A 124 5.53 -4.14 24.51
CA THR A 124 5.16 -3.49 25.77
C THR A 124 4.58 -2.10 25.56
N ASP A 125 4.96 -1.38 24.51
CA ASP A 125 4.45 -0.03 24.22
C ASP A 125 2.97 -0.05 23.86
N TRP A 126 2.42 -1.23 23.53
CA TRP A 126 1.04 -1.46 23.12
C TRP A 126 0.25 -2.26 24.16
N ARG A 127 0.92 -2.91 25.10
CA ARG A 127 0.30 -3.72 26.14
C ARG A 127 -0.12 -2.84 27.31
N ARG A 128 -1.26 -3.15 27.91
CA ARG A 128 -1.72 -2.46 29.12
C ARG A 128 -0.72 -2.62 30.27
N SER A 129 -0.55 -1.57 31.05
CA SER A 129 0.36 -1.45 32.20
C SER A 129 0.01 -2.45 33.29
N ALA A 130 -1.29 -2.69 33.49
CA ALA A 130 -1.78 -3.74 34.39
C ALA A 130 -1.38 -5.17 33.95
N ASN A 131 -0.92 -5.36 32.71
CA ASN A 131 -0.39 -6.63 32.19
C ASN A 131 1.11 -6.55 31.87
N GLY A 132 1.84 -5.66 32.55
CA GLY A 132 3.29 -5.52 32.38
C GLY A 132 3.72 -4.80 31.11
N GLY A 133 2.81 -4.07 30.46
CA GLY A 133 3.15 -3.13 29.39
C GLY A 133 3.35 -1.70 29.87
N SER A 134 3.35 -0.77 28.92
CA SER A 134 3.62 0.65 29.10
C SER A 134 2.87 1.53 28.10
N GLU A 135 1.80 1.01 27.49
CA GLU A 135 0.79 1.76 26.71
C GLU A 135 0.57 3.20 27.16
N ASN A 136 0.43 3.37 28.47
CA ASN A 136 0.03 4.61 29.11
C ASN A 136 1.13 5.69 29.02
N SER A 137 2.36 5.29 28.70
CA SER A 137 3.52 6.16 28.53
C SER A 137 3.94 6.29 27.06
N TYR A 138 3.30 5.52 26.17
CA TYR A 138 3.60 5.46 24.74
C TYR A 138 2.34 5.70 23.93
N ILE A 139 1.69 4.65 23.40
CA ILE A 139 0.60 4.82 22.45
C ILE A 139 -0.56 5.65 23.02
N ASP A 140 -0.87 5.56 24.31
CA ASP A 140 -1.98 6.31 24.91
C ASP A 140 -1.65 7.79 25.16
N THR A 141 -0.48 8.26 24.77
CA THR A 141 -0.05 9.65 25.00
C THR A 141 0.07 10.47 23.72
N ILE A 142 -0.47 9.96 22.60
CA ILE A 142 -0.43 10.56 21.26
C ILE A 142 -1.79 10.36 20.60
N ASP A 143 -2.16 11.17 19.60
CA ASP A 143 -3.50 11.03 18.98
C ASP A 143 -3.56 9.87 17.98
N LEU A 144 -2.47 9.60 17.24
CA LEU A 144 -2.40 8.53 16.23
C LEU A 144 -1.25 7.56 16.48
N ALA A 145 -1.55 6.30 16.79
CA ALA A 145 -0.57 5.21 16.78
C ALA A 145 -0.65 4.41 15.47
N TYR A 146 0.48 4.14 14.84
CA TYR A 146 0.55 3.36 13.60
C TYR A 146 1.52 2.19 13.73
N PHE A 147 1.09 1.00 13.32
CA PHE A 147 1.91 -0.21 13.31
C PHE A 147 1.97 -0.80 11.90
N ALA A 148 3.18 -1.08 11.41
CA ALA A 148 3.44 -1.84 10.19
C ALA A 148 4.23 -3.11 10.50
N GLY A 149 3.64 -4.28 10.22
CA GLY A 149 4.26 -5.56 10.54
C GLY A 149 3.36 -6.75 10.31
N HIS A 150 3.78 -7.92 10.79
CA HIS A 150 2.93 -9.10 10.80
C HIS A 150 1.72 -8.93 11.73
N GLY A 151 0.60 -9.49 11.28
CA GLY A 151 -0.60 -9.64 12.05
C GLY A 151 -1.16 -11.05 11.90
N SER A 152 -2.02 -11.40 12.84
CA SER A 152 -2.84 -12.60 12.80
C SER A 152 -4.16 -12.35 13.51
N THR A 153 -5.02 -13.36 13.49
CA THR A 153 -6.28 -13.41 14.25
C THR A 153 -6.05 -13.30 15.77
N SER A 154 -4.82 -13.55 16.23
CA SER A 154 -4.40 -13.45 17.62
C SER A 154 -3.89 -12.06 18.02
N GLY A 155 -3.54 -11.18 17.06
CA GLY A 155 -2.93 -9.90 17.39
C GLY A 155 -1.92 -9.37 16.39
N ILE A 156 -1.25 -8.29 16.78
CA ILE A 156 -0.07 -7.75 16.09
C ILE A 156 1.21 -8.38 16.65
N ILE A 157 2.18 -8.64 15.78
CA ILE A 157 3.36 -9.47 16.11
C ILE A 157 4.63 -8.63 15.95
N PHE A 158 5.38 -8.50 17.05
CA PHE A 158 6.67 -7.81 17.08
C PHE A 158 7.83 -8.77 16.80
N GLY A 159 8.95 -8.18 16.36
CA GLY A 159 10.10 -8.91 15.83
C GLY A 159 11.27 -9.01 16.81
N VAL A 160 12.47 -9.13 16.24
CA VAL A 160 13.72 -9.27 17.00
C VAL A 160 13.92 -8.09 17.93
N GLY A 161 14.29 -8.36 19.19
CA GLY A 161 14.56 -7.33 20.21
C GLY A 161 13.36 -6.87 21.01
N SER A 162 12.12 -7.18 20.60
CA SER A 162 10.93 -6.90 21.41
C SER A 162 10.88 -7.78 22.67
N PRO A 163 10.45 -7.24 23.82
CA PRO A 163 10.16 -8.03 25.02
C PRO A 163 9.13 -9.14 24.75
N THR A 164 9.25 -10.25 25.48
CA THR A 164 8.32 -11.38 25.37
C THR A 164 7.12 -11.24 26.33
N PRO A 165 5.91 -11.73 25.96
CA PRO A 165 5.55 -12.22 24.63
C PRO A 165 5.56 -11.12 23.57
N VAL A 166 5.98 -11.48 22.35
CA VAL A 166 6.13 -10.55 21.22
C VAL A 166 4.83 -10.27 20.49
N THR A 167 3.77 -11.04 20.76
CA THR A 167 2.42 -10.77 20.26
C THR A 167 1.68 -9.88 21.25
N VAL A 168 0.95 -8.90 20.73
CA VAL A 168 -0.02 -8.10 21.49
C VAL A 168 -1.41 -8.50 21.02
N SER A 169 -2.12 -9.21 21.89
CA SER A 169 -3.49 -9.63 21.68
C SER A 169 -4.49 -8.57 22.16
N LYS A 170 -5.74 -8.70 21.73
CA LYS A 170 -6.87 -7.93 22.28
C LYS A 170 -6.98 -7.98 23.81
N ASN A 171 -6.64 -9.12 24.42
CA ASN A 171 -6.64 -9.26 25.88
C ASN A 171 -5.48 -8.51 26.56
N ASP A 172 -4.35 -8.37 25.87
CA ASP A 172 -3.21 -7.59 26.35
C ASP A 172 -3.53 -6.09 26.42
N ALA A 173 -4.50 -5.64 25.62
CA ALA A 173 -4.96 -4.25 25.53
C ALA A 173 -6.33 -4.00 26.20
N LEU A 174 -6.88 -5.00 26.90
CA LEU A 174 -8.24 -4.95 27.45
C LEU A 174 -8.50 -3.70 28.31
N ASN A 175 -9.48 -2.89 27.89
CA ASN A 175 -9.90 -1.60 28.45
C ASN A 175 -8.75 -0.62 28.69
N SER A 176 -7.79 -0.51 27.76
CA SER A 176 -6.62 0.37 27.95
C SER A 176 -6.45 1.40 26.86
N TRP A 177 -6.62 1.03 25.60
CA TRP A 177 -6.30 1.94 24.50
C TRP A 177 -7.24 3.14 24.49
N GLY A 178 -6.68 4.34 24.54
CA GLY A 178 -7.41 5.61 24.49
C GLY A 178 -7.90 6.11 25.84
N ASP A 179 -7.46 5.53 26.96
CA ASP A 179 -7.81 5.99 28.30
C ASP A 179 -7.14 7.32 28.71
N ARG A 180 -6.37 7.90 27.78
CA ARG A 180 -5.66 9.18 27.87
C ARG A 180 -5.85 10.03 26.60
N ASP A 181 -4.90 10.00 25.66
CA ASP A 181 -4.87 10.90 24.49
C ASP A 181 -5.02 10.19 23.14
N LEU A 182 -5.04 8.85 23.14
CA LEU A 182 -5.10 8.07 21.90
C LEU A 182 -6.48 8.00 21.30
N ASP A 183 -6.59 8.57 20.11
CA ASP A 183 -7.83 8.63 19.33
C ASP A 183 -7.86 7.60 18.19
N TRP A 184 -6.74 7.37 17.51
CA TRP A 184 -6.72 6.58 16.29
C TRP A 184 -5.56 5.58 16.26
N ILE A 185 -5.86 4.38 15.78
CA ILE A 185 -4.87 3.31 15.61
C ILE A 185 -4.92 2.80 14.18
N GLY A 186 -3.81 2.87 13.45
CA GLY A 186 -3.64 2.22 12.15
C GLY A 186 -2.81 0.95 12.26
N LEU A 187 -3.35 -0.19 11.84
CA LEU A 187 -2.68 -1.51 11.88
C LEU A 187 -2.52 -2.05 10.45
N ALA A 188 -1.38 -1.73 9.83
CA ALA A 188 -0.95 -2.30 8.55
C ALA A 188 -0.40 -3.71 8.79
N ALA A 189 -1.32 -4.62 9.10
CA ALA A 189 -1.05 -6.00 9.48
C ALA A 189 -2.21 -6.93 9.09
N CYS A 190 -1.88 -8.18 8.73
CA CYS A 190 -2.82 -9.19 8.24
C CYS A 190 -3.83 -9.65 9.30
N ASN A 191 -5.11 -9.80 8.93
CA ASN A 191 -6.18 -10.48 9.68
C ASN A 191 -6.42 -9.99 11.11
N VAL A 192 -6.00 -8.76 11.47
CA VAL A 192 -6.19 -8.25 12.83
C VAL A 192 -7.67 -8.02 13.14
N LEU A 193 -8.43 -7.49 12.17
CA LEU A 193 -9.86 -7.22 12.28
C LEU A 193 -10.70 -8.25 11.51
N ASP A 194 -10.29 -9.52 11.55
CA ASP A 194 -10.96 -10.61 10.84
C ASP A 194 -12.30 -11.03 11.49
N ASP A 195 -12.96 -12.02 10.86
CA ASP A 195 -14.09 -12.73 11.47
C ASP A 195 -13.55 -14.00 12.16
N PRO A 196 -14.15 -14.50 13.26
CA PRO A 196 -15.52 -14.27 13.71
C PRO A 196 -15.73 -12.96 14.47
N VAL A 197 -17.01 -12.59 14.66
CA VAL A 197 -17.45 -11.40 15.41
C VAL A 197 -16.85 -11.31 16.82
N SER A 198 -16.54 -12.45 17.46
CA SER A 198 -15.86 -12.46 18.75
C SER A 198 -14.45 -11.85 18.72
N ASN A 199 -13.77 -11.86 17.57
CA ASN A 199 -12.49 -11.16 17.42
C ASN A 199 -12.70 -9.64 17.44
N LEU A 200 -13.67 -9.15 16.65
CA LEU A 200 -14.06 -7.73 16.65
C LEU A 200 -14.56 -7.28 18.02
N GLN A 201 -15.31 -8.12 18.73
CA GLN A 201 -15.73 -7.84 20.10
C GLN A 201 -14.53 -7.62 21.02
N GLY A 202 -13.55 -8.52 21.02
CA GLY A 202 -12.39 -8.37 21.89
C GLY A 202 -11.54 -7.15 21.56
N TRP A 203 -11.40 -6.77 20.28
CA TRP A 203 -10.80 -5.49 19.91
C TRP A 203 -11.65 -4.30 20.36
N GLY A 204 -12.98 -4.39 20.26
CA GLY A 204 -13.90 -3.40 20.81
C GLY A 204 -13.78 -3.25 22.34
N GLU A 205 -13.44 -4.32 23.05
CA GLU A 205 -13.17 -4.31 24.50
C GLU A 205 -11.76 -3.77 24.82
N ALA A 206 -10.83 -3.73 23.87
CA ALA A 206 -9.54 -3.05 24.04
C ALA A 206 -9.69 -1.53 24.01
N MET A 207 -10.68 -1.02 23.27
CA MET A 207 -11.00 0.41 23.15
C MET A 207 -11.58 0.94 24.47
N ASN A 208 -10.95 1.97 25.01
CA ASN A 208 -11.34 2.71 26.20
C ASN A 208 -11.18 4.22 25.95
N GLY A 209 -11.69 4.69 24.81
CA GLY A 209 -11.57 6.07 24.36
C GLY A 209 -11.02 6.21 22.95
N VAL A 210 -10.35 5.16 22.42
CA VAL A 210 -9.96 5.13 21.00
C VAL A 210 -11.19 5.31 20.14
N ARG A 211 -11.12 6.23 19.19
CA ARG A 211 -12.19 6.52 18.26
C ARG A 211 -12.22 5.50 17.14
N LEU A 212 -11.06 5.20 16.54
CA LEU A 212 -10.94 4.25 15.42
C LEU A 212 -9.77 3.27 15.57
N ILE A 213 -10.02 2.00 15.24
CA ILE A 213 -8.99 1.02 14.89
C ILE A 213 -9.15 0.69 13.40
N LEU A 214 -8.16 1.05 12.59
CA LEU A 214 -8.10 0.79 11.17
C LEU A 214 -7.20 -0.43 10.91
N GLY A 215 -7.66 -1.39 10.09
CA GLY A 215 -6.91 -2.61 9.83
C GLY A 215 -7.45 -3.42 8.66
N PHE A 216 -7.07 -4.70 8.60
CA PHE A 216 -7.51 -5.63 7.57
C PHE A 216 -8.26 -6.82 8.17
N LYS A 217 -9.34 -7.19 7.48
CA LYS A 217 -10.09 -8.43 7.74
C LYS A 217 -9.35 -9.65 7.17
N THR A 218 -8.71 -9.49 6.03
CA THR A 218 -7.95 -10.55 5.34
C THR A 218 -6.45 -10.37 5.55
N VAL A 219 -5.64 -11.22 4.91
CA VAL A 219 -4.25 -10.87 4.61
C VAL A 219 -4.20 -9.55 3.81
N MET A 220 -3.06 -8.86 3.88
CA MET A 220 -2.71 -7.71 3.04
C MET A 220 -1.38 -8.00 2.33
N ASN A 221 -1.05 -7.23 1.31
CA ASN A 221 0.28 -7.26 0.69
C ASN A 221 1.26 -6.42 1.51
N ASP A 222 2.53 -6.82 1.53
CA ASP A 222 3.64 -6.03 2.08
C ASP A 222 3.96 -4.87 1.12
N VAL A 223 3.35 -3.72 1.38
CA VAL A 223 3.42 -2.51 0.55
C VAL A 223 3.47 -1.30 1.47
N ALA A 224 3.97 -0.17 0.96
CA ALA A 224 4.06 1.09 1.73
C ALA A 224 2.68 1.77 1.92
N HIS A 225 1.79 1.16 2.71
CA HIS A 225 0.40 1.62 2.88
C HIS A 225 0.31 3.02 3.50
N GLY A 226 1.18 3.30 4.47
CA GLY A 226 1.28 4.52 5.25
C GLY A 226 1.63 5.75 4.42
N VAL A 227 2.33 5.57 3.30
CA VAL A 227 2.58 6.65 2.31
C VAL A 227 1.25 7.23 1.83
N GLU A 228 0.36 6.37 1.33
CA GLU A 228 -0.93 6.79 0.77
C GLU A 228 -1.92 7.20 1.86
N PHE A 229 -1.89 6.53 3.01
CA PHE A 229 -2.70 6.89 4.17
C PHE A 229 -2.34 8.28 4.71
N GLY A 230 -1.05 8.53 4.95
CA GLY A 230 -0.53 9.82 5.41
C GLY A 230 -0.83 10.93 4.42
N LYS A 231 -0.59 10.71 3.13
CA LYS A 231 -0.94 11.67 2.07
C LYS A 231 -2.43 12.03 2.08
N ALA A 232 -3.32 11.03 2.13
CA ALA A 232 -4.76 11.26 2.13
C ALA A 232 -5.23 12.01 3.39
N ILE A 233 -4.68 11.72 4.57
CA ILE A 233 -4.94 12.52 5.79
C ILE A 233 -4.61 14.00 5.55
N ARG A 234 -3.46 14.28 4.93
CA ARG A 234 -2.99 15.65 4.63
C ARG A 234 -3.81 16.33 3.53
N ASP A 235 -4.40 15.56 2.63
CA ASP A 235 -5.37 16.04 1.64
C ASP A 235 -6.78 16.30 2.24
N GLY A 236 -6.99 16.03 3.54
CA GLY A 236 -8.22 16.39 4.26
C GLY A 236 -9.31 15.30 4.27
N TYR A 237 -8.95 14.08 3.87
CA TYR A 237 -9.80 12.91 3.98
C TYR A 237 -10.07 12.55 5.45
N THR A 238 -11.16 11.82 5.70
CA THR A 238 -11.30 11.15 7.01
C THR A 238 -10.30 10.03 7.13
N PHE A 239 -9.98 9.61 8.36
CA PHE A 239 -9.10 8.45 8.57
C PHE A 239 -9.66 7.20 7.87
N THR A 240 -10.96 6.96 7.96
CA THR A 240 -11.64 5.86 7.26
C THR A 240 -11.46 5.94 5.75
N GLN A 241 -11.68 7.12 5.15
CA GLN A 241 -11.53 7.30 3.71
C GLN A 241 -10.08 7.15 3.28
N ALA A 242 -9.13 7.69 4.04
CA ALA A 242 -7.71 7.59 3.76
C ALA A 242 -7.24 6.14 3.76
N TRP A 243 -7.69 5.33 4.73
CA TRP A 243 -7.34 3.90 4.83
C TRP A 243 -7.87 3.08 3.65
N PHE A 244 -9.17 3.24 3.34
CA PHE A 244 -9.79 2.51 2.23
C PHE A 244 -9.24 2.95 0.87
N ARG A 245 -8.97 4.25 0.69
CA ARG A 245 -8.30 4.77 -0.51
C ARG A 245 -6.90 4.19 -0.69
N ALA A 246 -6.11 4.09 0.38
CA ALA A 246 -4.78 3.47 0.34
C ALA A 246 -4.87 1.97 0.01
N ALA A 247 -5.87 1.25 0.56
CA ALA A 247 -6.13 -0.14 0.22
C ALA A 247 -6.47 -0.30 -1.27
N ASP A 248 -7.33 0.57 -1.80
CA ASP A 248 -7.66 0.62 -3.22
C ASP A 248 -6.49 0.93 -4.13
N LYS A 249 -5.52 1.73 -3.70
CA LYS A 249 -4.39 2.07 -4.55
C LYS A 249 -3.34 0.95 -4.59
N LEU A 250 -3.13 0.25 -3.49
CA LEU A 250 -1.95 -0.61 -3.29
C LEU A 250 -2.22 -2.10 -3.19
N GLN A 251 -3.41 -2.50 -2.72
CA GLN A 251 -3.71 -3.91 -2.43
C GLN A 251 -4.19 -4.65 -3.70
N SER A 252 -3.81 -5.92 -3.86
CA SER A 252 -4.29 -6.78 -4.95
C SER A 252 -5.71 -7.32 -4.68
N GLN A 253 -6.18 -8.22 -5.55
CA GLN A 253 -7.48 -8.89 -5.48
C GLN A 253 -7.72 -9.57 -4.12
N ASN A 254 -8.99 -9.75 -3.74
CA ASN A 254 -9.42 -10.50 -2.55
C ASN A 254 -8.97 -9.92 -1.20
N ARG A 255 -8.62 -8.63 -1.15
CA ARG A 255 -8.24 -7.93 0.08
C ARG A 255 -9.44 -7.16 0.63
N VAL A 256 -9.62 -7.22 1.95
CA VAL A 256 -10.71 -6.55 2.66
C VAL A 256 -10.15 -5.72 3.80
N ALA A 257 -10.32 -4.41 3.69
CA ALA A 257 -10.01 -3.46 4.75
C ALA A 257 -11.22 -3.31 5.68
N ARG A 258 -10.96 -3.02 6.96
CA ARG A 258 -12.01 -2.82 7.96
C ARG A 258 -11.61 -1.74 8.94
N VAL A 259 -12.58 -0.95 9.39
CA VAL A 259 -12.41 0.04 10.45
C VAL A 259 -13.41 -0.27 11.56
N LEU A 260 -12.94 -0.36 12.81
CA LEU A 260 -13.74 -0.54 14.02
C LEU A 260 -13.82 0.80 14.77
N ALA A 261 -14.99 1.11 15.32
CA ALA A 261 -15.26 2.39 15.98
C ALA A 261 -16.11 2.21 17.26
N GLU A 262 -15.87 3.07 18.25
CA GLU A 262 -16.73 3.15 19.45
C GLU A 262 -18.05 3.85 19.19
N GLN A 263 -18.10 4.75 18.21
CA GLN A 263 -19.33 5.39 17.78
C GLN A 263 -19.40 5.44 16.26
N GLN A 264 -20.63 5.37 15.75
CA GLN A 264 -20.87 5.48 14.33
C GLN A 264 -20.28 6.77 13.74
N ALA A 265 -20.50 7.93 14.37
CA ALA A 265 -20.02 9.21 13.84
C ALA A 265 -18.48 9.30 13.68
N TYR A 266 -17.72 8.42 14.33
CA TYR A 266 -16.25 8.47 14.31
C TYR A 266 -15.67 8.06 12.96
N PHE A 267 -16.40 7.33 12.10
CA PHE A 267 -15.90 7.07 10.74
C PHE A 267 -15.67 8.36 9.93
N ASP A 268 -16.28 9.46 10.37
CA ASP A 268 -16.16 10.78 9.77
C ASP A 268 -15.03 11.64 10.37
N ASP A 269 -14.22 11.07 11.26
CA ASP A 269 -13.12 11.73 11.95
C ASP A 269 -12.03 12.22 11.00
N ARG A 270 -11.52 13.40 11.32
CA ARG A 270 -10.37 14.06 10.70
C ARG A 270 -9.41 14.47 11.82
N PRO A 271 -8.21 14.99 11.49
CA PRO A 271 -7.27 15.46 12.51
C PRO A 271 -7.84 16.59 13.40
N ALA A 272 -8.90 17.27 12.96
CA ALA A 272 -9.57 18.30 13.74
C ALA A 272 -10.31 17.76 15.00
N GLN A 273 -10.55 16.45 15.09
CA GLN A 273 -11.28 15.81 16.18
C GLN A 273 -10.38 15.26 17.31
N HIS A 274 -9.08 15.53 17.27
CA HIS A 274 -8.08 15.00 18.21
C HIS A 274 -8.27 15.43 19.68
N ASN A 275 -9.19 16.36 19.94
CA ASN A 275 -9.50 16.86 21.27
C ASN A 275 -11.00 16.71 21.59
N ALA A 276 -11.72 15.94 20.77
CA ALA A 276 -13.14 15.72 20.96
C ALA A 276 -13.35 14.78 22.15
N ASN A 277 -14.38 15.06 22.96
CA ASN A 277 -14.74 14.16 24.05
C ASN A 277 -15.00 12.76 23.49
N THR A 278 -14.26 11.79 24.01
CA THR A 278 -14.44 10.37 23.70
C THR A 278 -15.49 9.78 24.63
N VAL A 279 -16.29 8.83 24.12
CA VAL A 279 -17.29 8.12 24.92
C VAL A 279 -16.99 6.65 24.78
N VAL A 280 -16.77 6.01 25.91
CA VAL A 280 -16.59 4.57 26.01
C VAL A 280 -17.96 3.96 26.23
N ASP A 281 -18.55 3.43 25.18
CA ASP A 281 -19.87 2.82 25.25
C ASP A 281 -20.01 1.61 24.31
N TRP A 282 -21.06 0.84 24.56
CA TRP A 282 -21.67 -0.08 23.60
C TRP A 282 -22.95 0.57 23.05
N PRO A 283 -23.34 0.31 21.79
CA PRO A 283 -22.77 -0.64 20.83
C PRO A 283 -21.43 -0.19 20.21
N LYS A 284 -20.70 -1.14 19.61
CA LYS A 284 -19.54 -0.85 18.74
C LYS A 284 -19.95 -0.93 17.26
N TYR A 285 -19.16 -0.35 16.37
CA TYR A 285 -19.48 -0.28 14.95
C TYR A 285 -18.29 -0.69 14.11
N TYR A 286 -18.49 -1.32 12.97
CA TYR A 286 -17.42 -1.52 12.00
C TYR A 286 -17.88 -1.29 10.56
N LEU A 287 -17.00 -0.67 9.78
CA LEU A 287 -17.17 -0.43 8.35
C LEU A 287 -16.25 -1.40 7.59
N THR A 288 -16.78 -2.15 6.63
CA THR A 288 -16.02 -3.13 5.83
C THR A 288 -15.96 -2.67 4.38
N HIS A 289 -14.75 -2.68 3.81
CA HIS A 289 -14.50 -2.32 2.42
C HIS A 289 -13.75 -3.44 1.67
N ALA A 290 -14.35 -3.91 0.59
CA ALA A 290 -13.70 -4.86 -0.32
C ALA A 290 -12.90 -4.10 -1.38
N VAL A 291 -11.60 -4.39 -1.49
CA VAL A 291 -10.76 -3.74 -2.52
C VAL A 291 -11.23 -4.11 -3.93
N GLY A 292 -11.84 -5.28 -4.11
CA GLY A 292 -12.71 -5.65 -5.24
C GLY A 292 -12.01 -5.79 -6.60
N SER A 293 -11.91 -7.03 -7.09
CA SER A 293 -11.62 -7.39 -8.50
C SER A 293 -11.83 -8.89 -8.70
N GLU A 294 -12.15 -9.31 -9.93
CA GLU A 294 -12.37 -10.72 -10.26
C GLU A 294 -11.10 -11.56 -10.01
N PRO A 295 -11.22 -12.77 -9.42
CA PRO A 295 -10.14 -13.76 -9.42
C PRO A 295 -9.70 -14.13 -10.85
N ALA A 296 -8.51 -14.71 -11.01
CA ALA A 296 -8.05 -15.11 -12.34
C ALA A 296 -9.01 -16.15 -12.96
N ARG A 297 -9.48 -15.90 -14.20
CA ARG A 297 -10.25 -16.87 -14.97
C ARG A 297 -9.35 -18.03 -15.37
N PHE A 298 -9.86 -19.24 -15.25
CA PHE A 298 -9.12 -20.44 -15.59
C PHE A 298 -8.62 -20.40 -17.04
N VAL A 299 -7.32 -20.65 -17.22
CA VAL A 299 -6.66 -20.83 -18.52
C VAL A 299 -5.87 -22.13 -18.47
N ASP A 300 -6.11 -23.01 -19.45
CA ASP A 300 -5.34 -24.24 -19.61
C ASP A 300 -3.98 -23.91 -20.26
N ALA A 301 -2.91 -23.94 -19.46
CA ALA A 301 -1.54 -23.65 -19.91
C ALA A 301 -1.08 -24.59 -21.03
N ALA A 302 -1.53 -25.85 -21.03
CA ALA A 302 -1.18 -26.81 -22.08
C ALA A 302 -1.90 -26.47 -23.40
N ALA A 303 -3.13 -25.95 -23.33
CA ALA A 303 -3.89 -25.55 -24.52
C ALA A 303 -3.28 -24.34 -25.26
N ILE A 304 -2.52 -23.51 -24.56
CA ILE A 304 -1.75 -22.40 -25.14
C ILE A 304 -0.27 -22.76 -25.41
N ASN A 305 0.07 -24.05 -25.37
CA ASN A 305 1.44 -24.56 -25.54
C ASN A 305 2.46 -23.91 -24.60
N TYR A 306 2.06 -23.53 -23.38
CA TYR A 306 2.91 -22.84 -22.42
C TYR A 306 3.53 -21.54 -22.99
N GLN A 307 2.77 -20.82 -23.80
CA GLN A 307 3.19 -19.55 -24.40
C GLN A 307 2.10 -18.49 -24.24
N MET A 308 2.52 -17.29 -23.89
CA MET A 308 1.62 -16.14 -23.71
C MET A 308 2.02 -15.00 -24.66
N PRO A 309 1.06 -14.24 -25.20
CA PRO A 309 1.38 -13.07 -26.01
C PRO A 309 2.03 -11.96 -25.18
N VAL A 310 3.00 -11.26 -25.76
CA VAL A 310 3.61 -10.08 -25.13
C VAL A 310 2.71 -8.87 -25.37
N LEU A 311 2.28 -8.21 -24.29
CA LEU A 311 1.34 -7.08 -24.32
C LEU A 311 2.06 -5.78 -23.94
N LYS A 312 2.68 -5.12 -24.92
CA LYS A 312 3.38 -3.86 -24.71
C LYS A 312 2.40 -2.73 -24.33
N VAL A 313 2.81 -1.90 -23.38
CA VAL A 313 2.11 -0.69 -22.93
C VAL A 313 2.52 0.50 -23.80
N GLN A 314 1.56 1.36 -24.12
CA GLN A 314 1.74 2.62 -24.81
C GLN A 314 1.48 3.77 -23.83
N PRO A 315 2.52 4.46 -23.35
CA PRO A 315 2.35 5.65 -22.54
C PRO A 315 1.50 6.71 -23.26
N LEU A 316 0.82 7.53 -22.48
CA LEU A 316 0.12 8.71 -22.96
C LEU A 316 1.13 9.80 -23.32
N SER A 317 0.91 10.48 -24.45
CA SER A 317 1.55 11.77 -24.69
C SER A 317 1.00 12.81 -23.71
N LEU A 318 1.73 13.91 -23.50
CA LEU A 318 1.28 15.00 -22.63
C LEU A 318 -0.11 15.51 -23.03
N ASP A 319 -0.36 15.74 -24.32
CA ASP A 319 -1.65 16.23 -24.83
C ASP A 319 -2.80 15.24 -24.55
N GLU A 320 -2.54 13.93 -24.70
CA GLU A 320 -3.52 12.89 -24.38
C GLU A 320 -3.82 12.84 -22.89
N SER A 321 -2.78 12.97 -22.07
CA SER A 321 -2.89 13.01 -20.62
C SER A 321 -3.70 14.20 -20.13
N LEU A 322 -3.40 15.41 -20.62
CA LEU A 322 -4.17 16.62 -20.31
C LEU A 322 -5.65 16.46 -20.69
N LYS A 323 -5.93 15.92 -21.88
CA LYS A 323 -7.31 15.67 -22.32
C LYS A 323 -8.02 14.64 -21.43
N GLN A 324 -7.32 13.59 -21.00
CA GLN A 324 -7.89 12.58 -20.12
C GLN A 324 -8.16 13.15 -18.72
N ALA A 325 -7.24 13.94 -18.18
CA ALA A 325 -7.42 14.66 -16.93
C ALA A 325 -8.64 15.60 -16.99
N ASP A 326 -8.82 16.36 -18.08
CA ASP A 326 -10.00 17.21 -18.29
C ASP A 326 -11.30 16.39 -18.37
N THR A 327 -11.25 15.23 -19.06
CA THR A 327 -12.41 14.33 -19.19
C THR A 327 -12.82 13.78 -17.82
N LEU A 328 -11.86 13.33 -17.02
CA LEU A 328 -12.11 12.83 -15.66
C LEU A 328 -12.61 13.95 -14.74
N GLY A 329 -12.00 15.13 -14.81
CA GLY A 329 -12.45 16.30 -14.05
C GLY A 329 -13.89 16.66 -14.37
N ALA A 330 -14.26 16.71 -15.65
CA ALA A 330 -15.63 16.96 -16.08
C ALA A 330 -16.59 15.85 -15.62
N ALA A 331 -16.18 14.58 -15.73
CA ALA A 331 -17.00 13.43 -15.35
C ALA A 331 -17.32 13.41 -13.85
N PHE A 332 -16.33 13.71 -13.01
CA PHE A 332 -16.48 13.72 -11.55
C PHE A 332 -16.88 15.08 -10.98
N GLY A 333 -16.94 16.13 -11.80
CA GLY A 333 -17.32 17.47 -11.37
C GLY A 333 -16.24 18.20 -10.57
N VAL A 334 -14.97 17.82 -10.74
CA VAL A 334 -13.82 18.39 -10.03
C VAL A 334 -12.91 19.15 -10.99
N THR A 335 -12.27 20.20 -10.50
CA THR A 335 -11.25 20.92 -11.30
C THR A 335 -9.90 20.24 -11.12
N VAL A 336 -9.32 19.78 -12.22
CA VAL A 336 -7.99 19.14 -12.24
C VAL A 336 -6.93 20.17 -12.58
N SER A 337 -5.84 20.17 -11.83
CA SER A 337 -4.62 20.90 -12.17
C SER A 337 -3.51 19.89 -12.42
N VAL A 338 -2.81 20.03 -13.55
CA VAL A 338 -1.68 19.16 -13.85
C VAL A 338 -0.42 19.84 -13.35
N ILE A 339 0.19 19.26 -12.31
CA ILE A 339 1.48 19.67 -11.79
C ILE A 339 2.50 18.68 -12.33
N ILE A 340 3.39 19.15 -13.20
CA ILE A 340 4.53 18.38 -13.71
C ILE A 340 5.71 18.72 -12.81
N SER A 341 5.90 17.95 -11.75
CA SER A 341 7.10 18.01 -10.91
C SER A 341 8.06 16.96 -11.45
N GLY A 342 9.22 17.35 -11.98
CA GLY A 342 10.18 16.45 -12.63
C GLY A 342 10.81 15.34 -11.76
N GLU A 343 10.15 14.87 -10.70
CA GLU A 343 10.46 13.68 -9.92
C GLU A 343 9.48 12.54 -10.27
N ILE A 344 10.03 11.53 -10.97
CA ILE A 344 9.69 10.11 -11.18
C ILE A 344 8.24 9.67 -11.49
N VAL A 345 7.17 10.37 -11.12
CA VAL A 345 5.81 10.11 -11.65
C VAL A 345 5.03 11.43 -11.69
N ASP A 346 4.77 11.94 -12.90
CA ASP A 346 3.85 13.05 -13.07
C ASP A 346 2.44 12.60 -12.68
N ILE A 347 1.83 13.23 -11.69
CA ILE A 347 0.45 12.96 -11.25
C ILE A 347 -0.38 14.22 -11.51
N ALA A 348 -1.46 14.06 -12.27
CA ALA A 348 -2.50 15.08 -12.37
C ALA A 348 -3.45 14.91 -11.18
N SER A 349 -3.75 15.99 -10.46
CA SER A 349 -4.63 15.91 -9.29
C SER A 349 -5.59 17.09 -9.22
N SER A 350 -6.75 16.84 -8.62
CA SER A 350 -7.63 17.93 -8.20
C SER A 350 -7.03 18.69 -7.01
N LEU A 351 -7.38 19.96 -6.84
CA LEU A 351 -6.84 20.80 -5.75
C LEU A 351 -7.05 20.18 -4.34
N GLY A 352 -8.18 19.49 -4.14
CA GLY A 352 -8.51 18.79 -2.90
C GLY A 352 -8.02 17.34 -2.82
N GLY A 353 -7.24 16.86 -3.80
CA GLY A 353 -6.74 15.48 -3.83
C GLY A 353 -7.80 14.40 -4.10
N GLU A 354 -9.06 14.78 -4.35
CA GLU A 354 -10.19 13.88 -4.61
C GLU A 354 -9.93 12.96 -5.81
N LEU A 355 -9.47 13.55 -6.92
CA LEU A 355 -9.01 12.87 -8.12
C LEU A 355 -7.48 12.88 -8.21
N GLU A 356 -6.92 11.70 -8.48
CA GLU A 356 -5.54 11.49 -8.91
C GLU A 356 -5.52 10.72 -10.23
N MET A 357 -4.60 11.07 -11.12
CA MET A 357 -4.32 10.33 -12.34
C MET A 357 -2.81 10.27 -12.61
N ASP A 358 -2.31 9.07 -12.89
CA ASP A 358 -0.97 8.86 -13.44
C ASP A 358 -0.89 9.44 -14.85
N VAL A 359 -0.07 10.46 -15.05
CA VAL A 359 0.01 11.21 -16.31
C VAL A 359 0.53 10.34 -17.46
N ALA A 360 1.43 9.39 -17.18
CA ALA A 360 2.03 8.54 -18.20
C ALA A 360 1.11 7.38 -18.59
N ASN A 361 0.32 6.86 -17.65
CA ASN A 361 -0.41 5.60 -17.82
C ASN A 361 -1.94 5.75 -17.86
N GLY A 362 -2.47 6.89 -17.42
CA GLY A 362 -3.91 7.17 -17.40
C GLY A 362 -4.69 6.42 -16.31
N LEU A 363 -4.00 5.73 -15.39
CA LEU A 363 -4.64 5.14 -14.22
C LEU A 363 -5.16 6.26 -13.33
N PHE A 364 -6.39 6.15 -12.83
CA PHE A 364 -7.00 7.17 -12.00
C PHE A 364 -7.73 6.60 -10.79
N LEU A 365 -7.90 7.44 -9.78
CA LEU A 365 -8.67 7.18 -8.57
C LEU A 365 -9.37 8.48 -8.13
N HIS A 366 -10.70 8.42 -8.02
CA HIS A 366 -11.56 9.47 -7.49
C HIS A 366 -12.31 8.98 -6.25
N THR A 367 -12.27 9.76 -5.19
CA THR A 367 -13.06 9.55 -3.97
C THR A 367 -13.87 10.82 -3.68
N ASP A 368 -15.20 10.72 -3.61
CA ASP A 368 -16.03 11.82 -3.11
C ASP A 368 -15.82 11.95 -1.59
N THR A 369 -15.12 13.00 -1.16
CA THR A 369 -14.78 13.21 0.25
C THR A 369 -15.98 13.56 1.12
N THR A 370 -17.10 13.93 0.50
CA THR A 370 -18.33 14.37 1.16
C THR A 370 -19.30 13.21 1.39
N ASN A 371 -19.30 12.21 0.50
CA ASN A 371 -20.32 11.16 0.50
C ASN A 371 -19.78 9.73 0.64
N LEU A 372 -18.61 9.41 0.07
CA LEU A 372 -18.11 8.03 0.06
C LEU A 372 -17.54 7.65 1.43
N TRP A 373 -17.96 6.49 1.96
CA TRP A 373 -17.57 5.94 3.28
C TRP A 373 -17.86 6.86 4.47
N LYS A 374 -18.92 7.68 4.34
CA LYS A 374 -19.40 8.60 5.38
C LYS A 374 -20.60 8.04 6.13
N THR A 375 -20.76 8.42 7.39
CA THR A 375 -21.91 7.95 8.19
C THR A 375 -23.18 8.76 7.97
N GLU A 376 -23.01 10.04 7.64
CA GLU A 376 -24.02 10.95 7.12
C GLU A 376 -23.54 11.47 5.76
N SER A 377 -24.26 11.14 4.69
CA SER A 377 -23.96 11.61 3.33
C SER A 377 -24.86 12.82 2.97
N GLU A 378 -24.50 13.61 1.97
CA GLU A 378 -25.41 14.62 1.41
C GLU A 378 -26.70 14.00 0.86
N LEU A 379 -26.72 12.70 0.53
CA LEU A 379 -27.96 11.98 0.21
C LEU A 379 -28.89 11.87 1.42
N SER A 380 -28.31 11.80 2.62
CA SER A 380 -29.04 11.92 3.90
C SER A 380 -29.60 13.35 4.08
N VAL A 381 -28.88 14.36 3.59
CA VAL A 381 -29.31 15.78 3.56
C VAL A 381 -30.38 16.03 2.48
N MET A 382 -30.33 15.36 1.33
CA MET A 382 -31.38 15.40 0.30
C MET A 382 -32.67 14.76 0.82
N ALA A 383 -32.58 13.68 1.61
CA ALA A 383 -33.72 13.14 2.35
C ALA A 383 -34.30 14.17 3.34
N ALA A 384 -33.45 14.92 4.05
CA ALA A 384 -33.86 16.00 4.95
C ALA A 384 -34.47 17.21 4.21
N SER A 385 -34.17 17.39 2.92
CA SER A 385 -34.77 18.43 2.06
C SER A 385 -36.17 18.09 1.52
N GLY A 386 -36.71 16.91 1.85
CA GLY A 386 -38.06 16.48 1.49
C GLY A 386 -38.15 15.62 0.21
N ALA A 387 -37.03 15.21 -0.38
CA ALA A 387 -37.02 14.22 -1.46
C ALA A 387 -37.22 12.81 -0.88
N ALA A 388 -38.20 12.05 -1.38
CA ALA A 388 -38.36 10.65 -1.01
C ALA A 388 -37.18 9.83 -1.56
N MET A 389 -36.38 9.26 -0.67
CA MET A 389 -35.28 8.35 -1.00
C MET A 389 -35.78 6.90 -0.99
N GLN A 390 -35.13 6.05 -1.77
CA GLN A 390 -35.32 4.59 -1.73
C GLN A 390 -33.97 3.89 -1.83
N ALA A 391 -33.84 2.75 -1.16
CA ALA A 391 -32.75 1.83 -1.38
C ALA A 391 -32.73 1.38 -2.85
N ILE A 392 -31.54 1.35 -3.45
CA ILE A 392 -31.34 0.79 -4.78
C ILE A 392 -30.83 -0.64 -4.66
N ASP A 393 -31.07 -1.47 -5.67
CA ASP A 393 -30.54 -2.84 -5.73
C ASP A 393 -29.27 -2.91 -6.59
N ASN A 394 -28.61 -4.07 -6.59
CA ASN A 394 -27.41 -4.31 -7.39
C ASN A 394 -27.63 -4.02 -8.88
N ASN A 395 -28.82 -4.33 -9.42
CA ASN A 395 -29.13 -4.08 -10.82
C ASN A 395 -29.23 -2.59 -11.13
N ALA A 396 -29.83 -1.79 -10.23
CA ALA A 396 -29.90 -0.34 -10.34
C ALA A 396 -28.50 0.28 -10.23
N ALA A 397 -27.68 -0.15 -9.26
CA ALA A 397 -26.30 0.30 -9.12
C ALA A 397 -25.50 0.08 -10.41
N LYS A 398 -25.58 -1.14 -10.99
CA LYS A 398 -24.94 -1.45 -12.27
C LYS A 398 -25.43 -0.54 -13.40
N ARG A 399 -26.74 -0.35 -13.55
CA ARG A 399 -27.30 0.53 -14.61
C ARG A 399 -26.81 1.97 -14.47
N ILE A 400 -26.70 2.48 -13.25
CA ILE A 400 -26.18 3.83 -12.96
C ILE A 400 -24.70 3.92 -13.36
N ALA A 401 -23.88 2.95 -12.95
CA ALA A 401 -22.47 2.92 -13.30
C ALA A 401 -22.24 2.79 -14.83
N ASP A 402 -22.94 1.88 -15.51
CA ASP A 402 -22.86 1.72 -16.97
C ASP A 402 -23.25 3.03 -17.68
N ALA A 403 -24.33 3.68 -17.22
CA ALA A 403 -24.78 4.95 -17.78
C ALA A 403 -23.77 6.08 -17.53
N PHE A 404 -23.14 6.13 -16.34
CA PHE A 404 -22.09 7.10 -16.02
C PHE A 404 -20.88 6.93 -16.93
N LEU A 405 -20.42 5.68 -17.10
CA LEU A 405 -19.30 5.36 -17.98
C LEU A 405 -19.61 5.75 -19.44
N GLN A 406 -20.80 5.41 -19.92
CA GLN A 406 -21.21 5.71 -21.30
C GLN A 406 -21.34 7.21 -21.56
N GLN A 407 -22.00 7.95 -20.66
CA GLN A 407 -22.23 9.39 -20.81
C GLN A 407 -20.93 10.20 -20.81
N ASN A 408 -19.92 9.73 -20.07
CA ASN A 408 -18.63 10.42 -19.92
C ASN A 408 -17.52 9.87 -20.82
N GLY A 409 -17.82 8.89 -21.70
CA GLY A 409 -16.83 8.30 -22.59
C GLY A 409 -15.73 7.53 -21.86
N LEU A 410 -16.04 6.97 -20.69
CA LEU A 410 -15.12 6.19 -19.84
C LEU A 410 -15.28 4.67 -20.04
N THR A 411 -16.16 4.23 -20.94
CA THR A 411 -16.28 2.81 -21.31
C THR A 411 -14.97 2.31 -21.94
N ARG A 412 -14.58 1.07 -21.61
CA ARG A 412 -13.38 0.43 -22.17
C ARG A 412 -13.78 -0.86 -22.89
N GLU A 413 -13.14 -1.13 -24.02
CA GLU A 413 -13.42 -2.33 -24.84
C GLU A 413 -12.93 -3.62 -24.17
N ASP A 414 -11.84 -3.52 -23.39
CA ASP A 414 -11.23 -4.60 -22.63
C ASP A 414 -11.80 -4.72 -21.20
N ALA A 415 -12.85 -3.98 -20.85
CA ALA A 415 -13.56 -4.11 -19.58
C ALA A 415 -14.82 -4.97 -19.72
N GLN A 416 -14.93 -6.00 -18.89
CA GLN A 416 -16.13 -6.83 -18.76
C GLN A 416 -16.72 -6.67 -17.37
N PHE A 417 -18.04 -6.52 -17.26
CA PHE A 417 -18.69 -6.51 -15.95
C PHE A 417 -18.45 -7.84 -15.21
N PHE A 418 -18.11 -7.75 -13.93
CA PHE A 418 -17.92 -8.90 -13.06
C PHE A 418 -19.05 -9.00 -12.03
N GLU A 419 -19.09 -8.07 -11.08
CA GLU A 419 -20.07 -8.10 -10.00
C GLU A 419 -20.41 -6.71 -9.46
N VAL A 420 -21.42 -6.68 -8.58
CA VAL A 420 -21.68 -5.54 -7.71
C VAL A 420 -21.42 -5.98 -6.28
N ALA A 421 -20.31 -5.52 -5.71
CA ALA A 421 -19.97 -5.72 -4.30
C ALA A 421 -20.57 -4.59 -3.44
N THR A 422 -20.57 -4.78 -2.13
CA THR A 422 -21.13 -3.82 -1.17
C THR A 422 -20.13 -3.50 -0.08
N ASP A 423 -20.01 -2.22 0.24
CA ASP A 423 -19.42 -1.81 1.51
C ASP A 423 -20.53 -1.76 2.57
N THR A 424 -20.22 -2.23 3.76
CA THR A 424 -21.21 -2.38 4.84
C THR A 424 -20.77 -1.69 6.11
N LEU A 425 -21.74 -1.08 6.79
CA LEU A 425 -21.63 -0.59 8.15
C LEU A 425 -22.44 -1.53 9.05
N THR A 426 -21.80 -2.08 10.05
CA THR A 426 -22.43 -2.99 11.00
C THR A 426 -22.40 -2.42 12.41
N THR A 427 -23.55 -2.43 13.06
CA THR A 427 -23.70 -2.17 14.49
C THR A 427 -23.61 -3.48 15.25
N MET A 428 -22.73 -3.53 16.24
CA MET A 428 -22.52 -4.66 17.14
C MET A 428 -23.00 -4.28 18.55
N ASP A 429 -24.18 -4.76 18.92
CA ASP A 429 -24.82 -4.43 20.20
C ASP A 429 -24.80 -5.61 21.19
N GLN A 430 -24.63 -5.32 22.48
CA GLN A 430 -24.61 -6.30 23.55
C GLN A 430 -25.93 -6.31 24.30
N VAL A 431 -26.71 -7.37 24.11
CA VAL A 431 -28.01 -7.53 24.76
C VAL A 431 -27.90 -8.57 25.88
N VAL A 432 -28.20 -8.16 27.11
CA VAL A 432 -28.35 -9.09 28.24
C VAL A 432 -29.72 -9.75 28.17
N THR A 433 -29.73 -11.07 27.96
CA THR A 433 -30.97 -11.86 27.88
C THR A 433 -31.64 -11.99 29.25
N ALA A 434 -32.89 -12.46 29.25
CA ALA A 434 -33.62 -12.75 30.49
C ALA A 434 -32.97 -13.85 31.36
N SER A 435 -32.09 -14.68 30.79
CA SER A 435 -31.27 -15.67 31.52
C SER A 435 -30.00 -15.05 32.13
N GLY A 436 -29.71 -13.78 31.87
CA GLY A 436 -28.48 -13.10 32.30
C GLY A 436 -27.28 -13.37 31.39
N GLU A 437 -27.49 -13.96 30.21
CA GLU A 437 -26.43 -14.19 29.22
C GLU A 437 -26.28 -12.94 28.34
N THR A 438 -25.06 -12.48 28.11
CA THR A 438 -24.79 -11.43 27.13
C THR A 438 -24.72 -12.06 25.75
N VAL A 439 -25.57 -11.59 24.82
CA VAL A 439 -25.58 -12.00 23.42
C VAL A 439 -25.26 -10.79 22.55
N VAL A 440 -24.39 -10.97 21.57
CA VAL A 440 -24.09 -9.95 20.57
C VAL A 440 -25.10 -10.03 19.44
N THR A 441 -25.75 -8.91 19.12
CA THR A 441 -26.62 -8.75 17.96
C THR A 441 -25.94 -7.87 16.91
N LEU A 442 -26.21 -8.16 15.64
CA LEU A 442 -25.62 -7.47 14.49
C LEU A 442 -26.73 -6.87 13.63
N ASP A 443 -26.60 -5.58 13.34
CA ASP A 443 -27.42 -4.89 12.34
C ASP A 443 -26.51 -4.33 11.25
N GLU A 444 -26.60 -4.90 10.05
CA GLU A 444 -25.74 -4.55 8.92
C GLU A 444 -26.54 -3.79 7.87
N ARG A 445 -25.99 -2.65 7.41
CA ARG A 445 -26.54 -1.86 6.31
C ARG A 445 -25.48 -1.59 5.25
N ILE A 446 -25.92 -1.52 4.00
CA ILE A 446 -25.07 -1.16 2.87
C ILE A 446 -24.84 0.35 2.91
N THR A 447 -23.58 0.78 2.83
CA THR A 447 -23.24 2.21 2.71
C THR A 447 -23.13 2.64 1.25
N ASN A 448 -22.58 1.76 0.41
CA ASN A 448 -22.43 1.98 -1.01
C ASN A 448 -22.23 0.65 -1.76
N TYR A 449 -22.48 0.70 -3.05
CA TYR A 449 -22.18 -0.34 -4.02
C TYR A 449 -20.85 -0.07 -4.72
N GLN A 450 -20.14 -1.13 -5.03
CA GLN A 450 -18.97 -1.12 -5.90
C GLN A 450 -19.32 -1.92 -7.16
N VAL A 451 -19.49 -1.23 -8.29
CA VAL A 451 -19.73 -1.89 -9.57
C VAL A 451 -18.39 -2.18 -10.21
N ILE A 452 -18.02 -3.45 -10.29
CA ILE A 452 -16.66 -3.91 -10.64
C ILE A 452 -16.64 -4.42 -12.08
N TYR A 453 -15.63 -3.99 -12.83
CA TYR A 453 -15.33 -4.42 -14.18
C TYR A 453 -13.92 -5.00 -14.23
N SER A 454 -13.81 -6.20 -14.80
CA SER A 454 -12.54 -6.90 -14.99
C SER A 454 -11.93 -6.55 -16.32
N ARG A 455 -10.61 -6.43 -16.32
CA ARG A 455 -9.85 -6.30 -17.55
C ARG A 455 -9.60 -7.69 -18.15
N ILE A 456 -10.17 -7.95 -19.33
CA ILE A 456 -10.08 -9.24 -20.00
C ILE A 456 -9.44 -9.07 -21.38
N PHE A 457 -8.39 -9.85 -21.63
CA PHE A 457 -7.72 -9.91 -22.92
C PHE A 457 -8.07 -11.22 -23.64
N ILE A 458 -8.45 -11.13 -24.91
CA ILE A 458 -8.83 -12.29 -25.72
C ILE A 458 -7.73 -12.60 -26.73
N TYR A 459 -7.21 -13.82 -26.69
CA TYR A 459 -6.19 -14.31 -27.62
C TYR A 459 -6.63 -15.60 -28.32
N SER A 460 -6.43 -15.67 -29.62
CA SER A 460 -6.69 -16.90 -30.39
C SER A 460 -5.36 -17.55 -30.78
N PRO A 461 -4.89 -18.58 -30.05
CA PRO A 461 -3.61 -19.23 -30.34
C PRO A 461 -3.60 -19.84 -31.75
N SER A 462 -2.47 -19.73 -32.45
CA SER A 462 -2.30 -20.41 -33.75
C SER A 462 -2.06 -21.90 -33.52
N VAL A 463 -3.03 -22.74 -33.88
CA VAL A 463 -2.88 -24.21 -33.85
C VAL A 463 -2.46 -24.74 -35.22
N SER A 464 -1.88 -25.94 -35.24
CA SER A 464 -1.51 -26.67 -36.46
C SER A 464 -2.68 -26.77 -37.46
N ALA A 465 -2.35 -26.79 -38.76
CA ALA A 465 -3.32 -26.72 -39.85
C ALA A 465 -4.44 -27.78 -39.70
N GLY A 466 -5.66 -27.32 -39.43
CA GLY A 466 -6.87 -28.16 -39.30
C GLY A 466 -7.48 -28.24 -37.89
N ALA A 467 -6.82 -27.70 -36.86
CA ALA A 467 -7.42 -27.59 -35.52
C ALA A 467 -8.25 -26.30 -35.39
N VAL A 468 -9.38 -26.38 -34.69
CA VAL A 468 -10.24 -25.22 -34.37
C VAL A 468 -9.56 -24.42 -33.27
N THR A 469 -9.29 -23.13 -33.54
CA THR A 469 -8.80 -22.19 -32.52
C THR A 469 -9.97 -21.75 -31.64
N GLN A 470 -9.92 -22.10 -30.35
CA GLN A 470 -10.81 -21.50 -29.37
C GLN A 470 -10.13 -20.24 -28.81
N PRO A 471 -10.81 -19.09 -28.80
CA PRO A 471 -10.32 -17.91 -28.10
C PRO A 471 -10.09 -18.22 -26.61
N VAL A 472 -8.98 -17.76 -26.07
CA VAL A 472 -8.61 -17.85 -24.66
C VAL A 472 -8.75 -16.46 -24.05
N GLU A 473 -9.44 -16.39 -22.92
CA GLU A 473 -9.60 -15.16 -22.14
C GLU A 473 -8.59 -15.14 -21.00
N PHE A 474 -7.72 -14.13 -20.98
CA PHE A 474 -6.78 -13.89 -19.90
C PHE A 474 -7.30 -12.76 -19.00
N SER A 475 -7.32 -12.99 -17.70
CA SER A 475 -7.52 -11.93 -16.71
C SER A 475 -6.26 -11.08 -16.58
N VAL A 476 -6.43 -9.78 -16.37
CA VAL A 476 -5.36 -8.89 -15.89
C VAL A 476 -5.58 -8.63 -14.40
N MET A 477 -4.56 -8.91 -13.61
CA MET A 477 -4.54 -8.93 -12.15
C MET A 477 -3.65 -7.80 -11.61
N GLY A 478 -3.60 -7.66 -10.29
CA GLY A 478 -2.79 -6.63 -9.62
C GLY A 478 -3.54 -5.33 -9.35
N PRO A 479 -2.93 -4.39 -8.61
CA PRO A 479 -3.61 -3.17 -8.17
C PRO A 479 -4.01 -2.24 -9.32
N GLY A 480 -3.26 -2.21 -10.42
CA GLY A 480 -3.52 -1.33 -11.56
C GLY A 480 -4.61 -1.82 -12.51
N SER A 481 -5.03 -3.09 -12.40
CA SER A 481 -6.09 -3.66 -13.25
C SER A 481 -7.51 -3.41 -12.73
N LYS A 482 -7.64 -2.73 -11.58
CA LYS A 482 -8.95 -2.46 -10.96
C LYS A 482 -9.71 -1.40 -11.75
N PHE A 483 -10.96 -1.70 -12.08
CA PHE A 483 -11.92 -0.74 -12.62
C PHE A 483 -13.24 -0.87 -11.90
N LYS A 484 -13.61 0.16 -11.14
CA LYS A 484 -14.88 0.16 -10.41
C LYS A 484 -15.46 1.55 -10.28
N ILE A 485 -16.79 1.59 -10.20
CA ILE A 485 -17.57 2.79 -9.93
C ILE A 485 -18.29 2.61 -8.59
N TYR A 486 -18.15 3.60 -7.73
CA TYR A 486 -18.87 3.67 -6.47
C TYR A 486 -20.23 4.31 -6.68
N VAL A 487 -21.28 3.64 -6.23
CA VAL A 487 -22.67 4.11 -6.34
C VAL A 487 -23.31 4.11 -4.96
N ALA A 488 -24.07 5.14 -4.65
CA ALA A 488 -24.77 5.24 -3.38
C ALA A 488 -25.77 4.10 -3.15
N ALA A 489 -25.98 3.72 -1.88
CA ALA A 489 -26.96 2.70 -1.51
C ALA A 489 -28.42 3.15 -1.67
N GLU A 490 -28.66 4.47 -1.73
CA GLU A 490 -29.99 5.06 -1.85
C GLU A 490 -30.01 6.17 -2.91
N ALA A 491 -31.17 6.36 -3.54
CA ALA A 491 -31.38 7.41 -4.54
C ALA A 491 -32.81 7.98 -4.48
N PRO A 492 -33.05 9.20 -5.00
CA PRO A 492 -34.39 9.77 -5.10
C PRO A 492 -35.35 8.90 -5.93
N VAL A 493 -36.56 8.65 -5.42
CA VAL A 493 -37.59 7.78 -6.06
C VAL A 493 -37.97 8.22 -7.48
N SER A 494 -37.89 9.52 -7.77
CA SER A 494 -38.31 10.10 -9.06
C SER A 494 -37.20 10.21 -10.11
N ALA A 495 -35.95 9.90 -9.75
CA ALA A 495 -34.81 10.08 -10.64
C ALA A 495 -34.67 8.91 -11.61
N SER A 496 -34.40 9.22 -12.89
CA SER A 496 -34.05 8.17 -13.86
C SER A 496 -32.60 7.71 -13.66
N ALA A 497 -32.24 6.53 -14.16
CA ALA A 497 -30.85 6.07 -14.12
C ALA A 497 -29.89 7.05 -14.84
N ALA A 498 -30.36 7.77 -15.85
CA ALA A 498 -29.57 8.79 -16.56
C ALA A 498 -29.34 10.05 -15.71
N ASP A 499 -30.31 10.42 -14.86
CA ASP A 499 -30.15 11.54 -13.91
C ASP A 499 -29.19 11.15 -12.78
N LEU A 500 -29.27 9.90 -12.32
CA LEU A 500 -28.41 9.35 -11.27
C LEU A 500 -26.98 9.06 -11.73
N ALA A 501 -26.74 8.96 -13.04
CA ALA A 501 -25.44 8.75 -13.68
C ALA A 501 -24.57 10.02 -13.71
N ARG A 502 -24.56 10.75 -12.60
CA ARG A 502 -23.76 11.96 -12.36
C ARG A 502 -23.12 11.88 -10.96
N PRO A 503 -22.08 12.67 -10.67
CA PRO A 503 -21.52 12.77 -9.33
C PRO A 503 -22.57 13.19 -8.30
N ALA A 504 -22.46 12.68 -7.07
CA ALA A 504 -23.37 13.03 -5.98
C ALA A 504 -23.36 14.55 -5.68
N ALA A 505 -22.20 15.19 -5.77
CA ALA A 505 -22.06 16.66 -5.68
C ALA A 505 -22.89 17.44 -6.73
N GLN A 506 -23.36 16.78 -7.79
CA GLN A 506 -24.22 17.35 -8.84
C GLN A 506 -25.66 16.79 -8.80
N GLY A 507 -26.05 16.15 -7.69
CA GLY A 507 -27.38 15.55 -7.49
C GLY A 507 -27.56 14.17 -8.12
N GLY A 508 -26.49 13.51 -8.54
CA GLY A 508 -26.51 12.11 -8.98
C GLY A 508 -26.24 11.11 -7.84
N ALA A 509 -25.86 9.88 -8.20
CA ALA A 509 -25.60 8.80 -7.24
C ALA A 509 -24.17 8.23 -7.32
N VAL A 510 -23.30 8.78 -8.18
CA VAL A 510 -21.91 8.33 -8.32
C VAL A 510 -21.05 8.97 -7.22
N LEU A 511 -20.41 8.14 -6.42
CA LEU A 511 -19.60 8.53 -5.25
C LEU A 511 -18.09 8.49 -5.54
N GLY A 512 -17.70 8.04 -6.73
CA GLY A 512 -16.32 7.98 -7.15
C GLY A 512 -16.06 6.80 -8.07
N GLY A 513 -14.79 6.53 -8.31
CA GLY A 513 -14.38 5.42 -9.14
C GLY A 513 -12.87 5.37 -9.33
N MET A 514 -12.39 4.24 -9.80
CA MET A 514 -10.99 4.06 -10.16
C MET A 514 -10.90 3.24 -11.44
N GLY A 515 -9.85 3.43 -12.23
CA GLY A 515 -9.69 2.71 -13.48
C GLY A 515 -8.67 3.35 -14.40
N GLY A 516 -8.98 3.33 -15.70
CA GLY A 516 -8.14 3.93 -16.75
C GLY A 516 -7.49 2.87 -17.64
N TYR A 517 -6.92 1.83 -17.02
CA TYR A 517 -6.13 0.76 -17.63
C TYR A 517 -4.97 1.29 -18.50
N ARG A 518 -3.75 0.76 -18.30
CA ARG A 518 -2.63 1.08 -19.21
C ARG A 518 -3.02 0.78 -20.64
N ARG A 519 -2.91 1.78 -21.52
CA ARG A 519 -3.19 1.61 -22.95
C ARG A 519 -2.21 0.59 -23.53
N LEU A 520 -2.71 -0.43 -24.22
CA LEU A 520 -1.86 -1.37 -24.93
C LEU A 520 -1.47 -0.78 -26.28
N GLN A 521 -0.24 -1.06 -26.71
CA GLN A 521 0.12 -0.92 -28.12
C GLN A 521 -0.74 -1.93 -28.87
N VAL A 522 -1.63 -1.45 -29.75
CA VAL A 522 -2.32 -2.34 -30.69
C VAL A 522 -1.22 -3.07 -31.43
N ASN A 523 -1.09 -4.38 -31.21
CA ASN A 523 0.04 -5.10 -31.77
C ASN A 523 0.02 -4.89 -33.31
N PRO A 524 1.01 -4.19 -33.89
CA PRO A 524 1.05 -3.95 -35.33
C PRO A 524 1.01 -5.26 -36.12
N GLN A 525 1.44 -6.36 -35.49
CA GLN A 525 1.46 -7.69 -36.04
C GLN A 525 0.05 -8.30 -36.09
N ALA A 526 -0.79 -8.17 -35.05
CA ALA A 526 -2.17 -8.68 -35.06
C ALA A 526 -3.08 -7.96 -36.07
N ALA A 527 -2.90 -6.65 -36.25
CA ALA A 527 -3.71 -5.84 -37.17
C ALA A 527 -3.31 -6.01 -38.65
N ALA A 528 -2.10 -6.49 -38.95
CA ALA A 528 -1.56 -6.63 -40.31
C ALA A 528 -1.30 -8.10 -40.75
N GLY A 529 -1.78 -9.09 -40.00
CA GLY A 529 -1.51 -10.52 -40.29
C GLY A 529 -0.06 -10.96 -40.02
N GLY A 530 0.68 -10.18 -39.23
CA GLY A 530 2.00 -10.53 -38.69
C GLY A 530 1.93 -11.46 -37.47
N GLN A 531 3.05 -12.09 -37.14
CA GLN A 531 3.17 -12.97 -35.97
C GLN A 531 3.12 -12.18 -34.66
N VAL A 532 2.28 -12.60 -33.72
CA VAL A 532 2.24 -12.08 -32.35
C VAL A 532 3.49 -12.54 -31.61
N GLU A 533 4.22 -11.62 -30.97
CA GLU A 533 5.34 -11.97 -30.09
C GLU A 533 4.84 -12.79 -28.90
N LEU A 534 5.51 -13.91 -28.63
CA LEU A 534 5.16 -14.85 -27.56
C LEU A 534 6.32 -14.98 -26.59
N VAL A 535 5.99 -15.09 -25.31
CA VAL A 535 6.93 -15.49 -24.25
C VAL A 535 6.65 -16.93 -23.83
N SER A 536 7.71 -17.71 -23.65
CA SER A 536 7.62 -19.08 -23.13
C SER A 536 7.48 -19.05 -21.62
N MET A 537 6.56 -19.85 -21.10
CA MET A 537 6.30 -19.96 -19.68
C MET A 537 7.22 -21.02 -19.06
N LEU A 538 7.71 -20.74 -17.85
CA LEU A 538 8.38 -21.73 -17.01
C LEU A 538 7.41 -22.89 -16.68
N PRO A 539 7.93 -24.12 -16.53
CA PRO A 539 7.14 -25.26 -16.07
C PRO A 539 6.51 -25.00 -14.69
N GLU A 540 5.30 -25.51 -14.46
CA GLU A 540 4.59 -25.35 -13.18
C GLU A 540 5.38 -25.92 -11.98
N THR A 541 6.19 -26.97 -12.21
CA THR A 541 7.11 -27.54 -11.21
C THR A 541 8.20 -26.55 -10.82
N THR A 542 8.73 -25.79 -11.78
CA THR A 542 9.70 -24.72 -11.54
C THR A 542 9.06 -23.57 -10.76
N ILE A 543 7.86 -23.14 -11.14
CA ILE A 543 7.10 -22.09 -10.43
C ILE A 543 6.80 -22.51 -8.99
N THR A 544 6.41 -23.77 -8.77
CA THR A 544 6.19 -24.32 -7.44
C THR A 544 7.46 -24.26 -6.59
N LYS A 545 8.61 -24.64 -7.15
CA LYS A 545 9.91 -24.57 -6.46
C LYS A 545 10.29 -23.11 -6.13
N LEU A 546 10.09 -22.19 -7.07
CA LEU A 546 10.32 -20.75 -6.86
C LEU A 546 9.42 -20.21 -5.73
N PHE A 547 8.13 -20.53 -5.74
CA PHE A 547 7.19 -20.16 -4.68
C PHE A 547 7.61 -20.71 -3.30
N GLN A 548 7.98 -21.98 -3.22
CA GLN A 548 8.29 -22.62 -1.93
C GLN A 548 9.59 -22.11 -1.29
N HIS A 549 10.57 -21.68 -2.09
CA HIS A 549 11.92 -21.40 -1.61
C HIS A 549 12.41 -19.98 -1.85
N LEU A 550 11.82 -19.25 -2.80
CA LEU A 550 12.30 -17.96 -3.27
C LEU A 550 11.18 -16.93 -3.49
N GLU A 551 9.97 -17.15 -2.96
CA GLU A 551 8.81 -16.25 -3.17
C GLU A 551 9.16 -14.76 -2.95
N LYS A 552 9.84 -14.43 -1.85
CA LYS A 552 10.27 -13.05 -1.53
C LYS A 552 11.17 -12.38 -2.58
N HIS A 553 11.76 -13.17 -3.47
CA HIS A 553 12.63 -12.69 -4.54
C HIS A 553 11.97 -12.66 -5.92
N VAL A 554 10.82 -13.33 -6.08
CA VAL A 554 10.21 -13.55 -7.42
C VAL A 554 8.75 -13.11 -7.51
N ALA A 555 8.04 -13.00 -6.39
CA ALA A 555 6.64 -12.58 -6.38
C ALA A 555 6.52 -11.07 -6.63
N LEU A 556 5.53 -10.67 -7.43
CA LEU A 556 5.21 -9.26 -7.68
C LEU A 556 4.40 -8.63 -6.54
N ASP A 557 3.69 -9.46 -5.77
CA ASP A 557 3.10 -9.09 -4.49
C ASP A 557 3.58 -10.06 -3.40
N LEU A 558 4.19 -9.52 -2.35
CA LEU A 558 4.57 -10.30 -1.19
C LEU A 558 3.42 -10.28 -0.18
N ILE A 559 3.07 -11.45 0.36
CA ILE A 559 2.06 -11.57 1.42
C ILE A 559 2.80 -11.86 2.73
N PRO A 560 2.69 -10.99 3.75
CA PRO A 560 3.47 -11.07 4.96
C PRO A 560 2.81 -12.04 5.95
N LEU A 561 3.06 -13.34 5.77
CA LEU A 561 2.70 -14.38 6.74
C LEU A 561 3.90 -14.74 7.60
N ALA A 562 3.71 -14.68 8.91
CA ALA A 562 4.70 -15.04 9.91
C ALA A 562 4.99 -16.58 9.89
N PRO A 563 6.16 -17.04 9.40
CA PRO A 563 6.58 -18.42 9.24
C PRO A 563 6.67 -19.19 10.55
N GLN A 564 6.93 -18.51 11.68
CA GLN A 564 6.86 -19.15 13.00
C GLN A 564 5.45 -19.67 13.33
N TYR A 565 4.43 -19.13 12.66
CA TYR A 565 3.06 -19.59 12.75
C TYR A 565 2.62 -20.38 11.51
N LEU A 566 3.40 -20.40 10.42
CA LEU A 566 3.07 -21.10 9.20
C LEU A 566 3.40 -22.58 9.30
N VAL A 567 2.37 -23.41 9.37
CA VAL A 567 2.48 -24.87 9.49
C VAL A 567 2.45 -25.54 8.12
N GLY A 568 1.79 -24.94 7.13
CA GLY A 568 1.72 -25.48 5.78
C GLY A 568 1.25 -24.47 4.75
N ARG A 569 1.67 -24.70 3.50
CA ARG A 569 1.23 -23.95 2.32
C ARG A 569 0.89 -24.92 1.20
N GLU A 570 -0.26 -24.73 0.59
CA GLU A 570 -0.74 -25.56 -0.52
C GLU A 570 -1.15 -24.64 -1.68
N ILE A 571 -0.54 -24.83 -2.85
CA ILE A 571 -1.01 -24.20 -4.09
C ILE A 571 -2.27 -24.94 -4.50
N VAL A 572 -3.41 -24.25 -4.45
CA VAL A 572 -4.73 -24.76 -4.81
C VAL A 572 -4.94 -24.67 -6.32
N SER A 573 -4.46 -23.60 -6.94
CA SER A 573 -4.50 -23.43 -8.40
C SER A 573 -3.36 -22.56 -8.88
N MET A 574 -2.97 -22.77 -10.13
CA MET A 574 -1.94 -22.03 -10.85
C MET A 574 -2.51 -21.61 -12.20
N THR A 575 -2.88 -20.35 -12.34
CA THR A 575 -3.64 -19.87 -13.51
C THR A 575 -2.82 -18.83 -14.29
N PRO A 576 -2.54 -19.05 -15.59
CA PRO A 576 -1.95 -18.03 -16.46
C PRO A 576 -2.79 -16.75 -16.51
N ALA A 577 -2.15 -15.61 -16.23
CA ALA A 577 -2.79 -14.29 -16.23
C ALA A 577 -1.76 -13.20 -16.58
N TYR A 578 -2.22 -11.95 -16.68
CA TYR A 578 -1.33 -10.79 -16.72
C TYR A 578 -1.37 -10.03 -15.41
N TRP A 579 -0.29 -9.32 -15.08
CA TRP A 579 -0.21 -8.45 -13.92
C TRP A 579 0.02 -7.00 -14.34
N GLU A 580 -0.74 -6.11 -13.70
CA GLU A 580 -0.70 -4.68 -13.88
C GLU A 580 -0.48 -4.01 -12.50
N GLY A 581 0.66 -3.33 -12.37
CA GLY A 581 1.12 -2.72 -11.13
C GLY A 581 0.36 -1.47 -10.75
N PRO A 582 0.52 -0.99 -9.51
CA PRO A 582 -0.21 0.16 -8.99
C PRO A 582 0.06 1.44 -9.78
N MET A 583 -0.70 2.49 -9.47
CA MET A 583 -0.46 3.86 -9.97
C MET A 583 0.98 4.28 -9.62
N GLY A 584 1.71 4.85 -10.58
CA GLY A 584 3.13 5.21 -10.41
C GLY A 584 4.14 4.07 -10.62
N PHE A 585 3.67 2.84 -10.87
CA PHE A 585 4.53 1.72 -11.21
C PHE A 585 4.90 1.76 -12.70
N GLY A 586 6.20 1.88 -13.03
CA GLY A 586 6.66 1.99 -14.40
C GLY A 586 6.64 0.65 -15.14
N GLN A 587 5.71 0.47 -16.09
CA GLN A 587 5.62 -0.76 -16.89
C GLN A 587 5.63 -0.47 -18.39
N THR A 588 6.48 -1.19 -19.11
CA THR A 588 6.53 -1.16 -20.58
C THR A 588 5.68 -2.26 -21.21
N GLU A 589 5.21 -3.22 -20.41
CA GLU A 589 4.30 -4.29 -20.80
C GLU A 589 3.48 -4.78 -19.61
N LEU A 590 2.32 -5.37 -19.88
CA LEU A 590 1.64 -6.17 -18.85
C LEU A 590 2.47 -7.43 -18.62
N ILE A 591 2.77 -7.75 -17.35
CA ILE A 591 3.69 -8.83 -17.01
C ILE A 591 2.92 -10.15 -17.03
N PRO A 592 3.20 -11.11 -17.94
CA PRO A 592 2.60 -12.42 -17.85
C PRO A 592 3.06 -13.16 -16.58
N VAL A 593 2.09 -13.67 -15.82
CA VAL A 593 2.28 -14.33 -14.53
C VAL A 593 1.51 -15.64 -14.44
N TYR A 594 1.91 -16.49 -13.51
CA TYR A 594 1.00 -17.42 -12.88
C TYR A 594 0.38 -16.77 -11.65
N ALA A 595 -0.95 -16.66 -11.62
CA ALA A 595 -1.73 -16.33 -10.43
C ALA A 595 -1.90 -17.60 -9.59
N LEU A 596 -1.29 -17.62 -8.40
CA LEU A 596 -1.32 -18.74 -7.48
C LEU A 596 -2.36 -18.48 -6.40
N GLU A 597 -3.40 -19.31 -6.35
CA GLU A 597 -4.28 -19.36 -5.18
C GLU A 597 -3.69 -20.32 -4.16
N VAL A 598 -3.44 -19.83 -2.96
CA VAL A 598 -2.70 -20.54 -1.91
C VAL A 598 -3.57 -20.66 -0.66
N LYS A 599 -3.63 -21.87 -0.10
CA LYS A 599 -4.09 -22.10 1.27
C LYS A 599 -2.91 -22.11 2.21
N ASN A 600 -2.96 -21.27 3.23
CA ASN A 600 -1.94 -21.19 4.27
C ASN A 600 -2.55 -21.68 5.57
N THR A 601 -1.96 -22.71 6.16
CA THR A 601 -2.35 -23.25 7.47
C THR A 601 -1.48 -22.62 8.53
N LEU A 602 -2.09 -21.87 9.44
CA LEU A 602 -1.43 -21.13 10.50
C LEU A 602 -1.73 -21.76 11.87
N SER A 603 -0.78 -21.73 12.80
CA SER A 603 -1.00 -22.09 14.20
C SER A 603 -1.65 -20.92 14.95
N ASP A 604 -2.61 -21.23 15.80
CA ASP A 604 -3.22 -20.26 16.71
C ASP A 604 -2.32 -20.08 17.94
N THR A 605 -1.94 -18.83 18.22
CA THR A 605 -1.08 -18.49 19.36
C THR A 605 -1.85 -18.32 20.66
N GLU A 606 -3.16 -18.02 20.60
CA GLU A 606 -4.03 -17.92 21.77
C GLU A 606 -4.53 -19.30 22.22
N ASN A 607 -4.78 -20.21 21.26
CA ASN A 607 -5.26 -21.57 21.51
C ASN A 607 -4.21 -22.63 21.15
N LEU A 608 -3.24 -22.81 22.06
CA LEU A 608 -2.12 -23.75 21.93
C LEU A 608 -2.55 -25.11 21.35
N GLY A 609 -2.17 -25.38 20.10
CA GLY A 609 -2.38 -26.66 19.40
C GLY A 609 -3.49 -26.66 18.35
N SER A 610 -4.22 -25.56 18.16
CA SER A 610 -5.18 -25.42 17.07
C SER A 610 -4.55 -24.73 15.84
N THR A 611 -5.15 -24.96 14.67
CA THR A 611 -4.74 -24.34 13.41
C THR A 611 -5.94 -23.76 12.69
N TYR A 612 -5.71 -22.72 11.89
CA TYR A 612 -6.71 -22.11 11.02
C TYR A 612 -6.14 -21.92 9.62
N VAL A 613 -7.02 -21.73 8.64
CA VAL A 613 -6.64 -21.60 7.23
C VAL A 613 -6.98 -20.21 6.73
N VAL A 614 -6.00 -19.53 6.14
CA VAL A 614 -6.19 -18.29 5.40
C VAL A 614 -5.85 -18.51 3.93
N SER A 615 -6.68 -17.96 3.05
CA SER A 615 -6.44 -18.01 1.60
C SER A 615 -5.70 -16.74 1.17
N SER A 616 -4.82 -16.88 0.20
CA SER A 616 -4.04 -15.77 -0.32
C SER A 616 -3.73 -15.98 -1.80
N THR A 617 -3.52 -14.89 -2.53
CA THR A 617 -3.19 -14.92 -3.96
C THR A 617 -1.83 -14.25 -4.17
N THR A 618 -0.89 -14.96 -4.80
CA THR A 618 0.48 -14.50 -5.13
C THR A 618 0.69 -14.54 -6.64
N TYR A 619 1.41 -13.57 -7.21
CA TYR A 619 1.73 -13.54 -8.64
C TYR A 619 3.22 -13.76 -8.89
N ILE A 620 3.57 -14.82 -9.64
CA ILE A 620 4.95 -15.11 -10.06
C ILE A 620 5.06 -14.94 -11.57
N PRO A 621 5.99 -14.11 -12.09
CA PRO A 621 6.21 -13.97 -13.53
C PRO A 621 6.49 -15.32 -14.21
N VAL A 622 5.97 -15.52 -15.42
CA VAL A 622 6.13 -16.77 -16.14
C VAL A 622 7.55 -16.97 -16.69
N GLU A 623 8.37 -15.92 -16.72
CA GLU A 623 9.69 -15.91 -17.34
C GLU A 623 10.70 -15.18 -16.42
N PRO A 624 11.95 -15.69 -16.24
CA PRO A 624 12.90 -15.13 -15.29
C PRO A 624 13.31 -13.68 -15.58
N GLY A 625 13.44 -13.32 -16.86
CA GLY A 625 13.67 -11.97 -17.33
C GLY A 625 12.55 -10.98 -16.98
N LEU A 626 11.41 -11.42 -16.46
CA LEU A 626 10.34 -10.55 -15.92
C LEU A 626 10.38 -10.40 -14.40
N MET A 627 11.25 -11.13 -13.72
CA MET A 627 11.44 -11.05 -12.26
C MET A 627 12.45 -9.95 -11.89
N ALA A 628 12.41 -9.48 -10.64
CA ALA A 628 13.41 -8.58 -10.10
C ALA A 628 14.80 -9.26 -10.10
N PRO A 629 15.92 -8.53 -10.25
CA PRO A 629 17.25 -9.13 -10.08
C PRO A 629 17.41 -9.68 -8.66
N LEU A 630 18.33 -10.62 -8.44
CA LEU A 630 18.57 -11.15 -7.10
C LEU A 630 19.36 -10.16 -6.23
N ALA A 631 18.79 -9.70 -5.12
CA ALA A 631 19.55 -9.06 -4.04
C ALA A 631 19.77 -10.04 -2.89
N ARG A 632 21.04 -10.31 -2.55
CA ARG A 632 21.40 -11.08 -1.35
C ARG A 632 22.78 -10.68 -0.85
N ILE A 633 22.88 -10.43 0.46
CA ILE A 633 24.13 -10.09 1.15
C ILE A 633 24.71 -11.36 1.78
N SER A 634 26.02 -11.53 1.62
CA SER A 634 26.84 -12.47 2.36
C SER A 634 27.84 -11.69 3.22
N THR A 635 28.08 -12.15 4.44
CA THR A 635 29.17 -11.66 5.28
C THR A 635 29.69 -12.77 6.17
N THR A 636 30.97 -12.69 6.54
CA THR A 636 31.59 -13.57 7.53
C THR A 636 31.50 -13.01 8.96
N ALA A 637 30.96 -11.80 9.13
CA ALA A 637 30.80 -11.20 10.45
C ALA A 637 29.67 -11.88 11.24
N ASP A 638 29.87 -12.02 12.55
CA ASP A 638 28.79 -12.41 13.46
C ASP A 638 27.87 -11.21 13.68
N LEU A 639 26.71 -11.23 13.03
CA LEU A 639 25.72 -10.16 13.09
C LEU A 639 25.07 -10.02 14.48
N ASN A 640 25.21 -11.03 15.34
CA ASN A 640 24.71 -10.99 16.71
C ASN A 640 25.73 -10.43 17.70
N ALA A 641 26.98 -10.22 17.28
CA ALA A 641 28.01 -9.64 18.11
C ALA A 641 28.07 -8.12 17.88
N PRO A 642 28.12 -7.29 18.95
CA PRO A 642 28.28 -5.86 18.78
C PRO A 642 29.55 -5.50 18.03
N VAL A 643 29.43 -4.65 17.00
CA VAL A 643 30.56 -4.19 16.20
C VAL A 643 31.38 -3.20 17.02
N ALA A 644 32.67 -3.49 17.21
CA ALA A 644 33.57 -2.56 17.88
C ALA A 644 33.80 -1.30 17.01
N PRO A 645 33.87 -0.09 17.60
CA PRO A 645 34.21 1.13 16.89
C PRO A 645 35.48 0.98 16.04
N GLY A 646 35.40 1.33 14.76
CA GLY A 646 36.53 1.22 13.83
C GLY A 646 36.83 -0.18 13.29
N ALA A 647 36.04 -1.21 13.66
CA ALA A 647 36.12 -2.52 13.01
C ALA A 647 35.66 -2.41 11.54
N THR A 648 36.41 -3.06 10.64
CA THR A 648 36.02 -3.19 9.23
C THR A 648 35.27 -4.49 9.03
N ILE A 649 34.06 -4.40 8.51
CA ILE A 649 33.23 -5.53 8.11
C ILE A 649 33.17 -5.57 6.59
N VAL A 650 33.34 -6.76 6.04
CA VAL A 650 33.20 -6.99 4.60
C VAL A 650 31.82 -7.57 4.32
N PHE A 651 31.10 -6.92 3.42
CA PHE A 651 29.86 -7.42 2.85
C PHE A 651 30.09 -7.72 1.37
N GLU A 652 29.57 -8.85 0.93
CA GLU A 652 29.59 -9.26 -0.47
C GLU A 652 28.15 -9.43 -0.96
N ALA A 653 27.82 -8.75 -2.06
CA ALA A 653 26.63 -9.04 -2.83
C ALA A 653 26.85 -10.35 -3.61
N LEU A 654 25.92 -11.30 -3.47
CA LEU A 654 25.88 -12.46 -4.35
C LEU A 654 25.78 -11.98 -5.80
N ASP A 655 26.44 -12.71 -6.70
CA ASP A 655 26.54 -12.32 -8.09
C ASP A 655 25.22 -12.57 -8.81
N ALA A 656 24.39 -11.52 -8.91
CA ALA A 656 23.07 -11.59 -9.51
C ALA A 656 23.10 -11.85 -11.02
N SER A 657 24.28 -11.85 -11.67
CA SER A 657 24.42 -12.28 -13.06
C SER A 657 24.60 -13.80 -13.22
N LYS A 658 24.62 -14.57 -12.12
CA LYS A 658 24.75 -16.03 -12.12
C LYS A 658 23.40 -16.71 -11.93
N THR A 659 23.34 -17.96 -12.35
CA THR A 659 22.12 -18.76 -12.21
C THR A 659 21.86 -19.13 -10.74
N LEU A 660 20.60 -19.36 -10.39
CA LEU A 660 20.22 -19.75 -9.03
C LEU A 660 20.90 -21.04 -8.57
N VAL A 661 21.11 -22.01 -9.49
CA VAL A 661 21.86 -23.24 -9.19
C VAL A 661 23.35 -22.96 -8.91
N GLU A 662 24.01 -22.08 -9.66
CA GLU A 662 25.41 -21.69 -9.41
C GLU A 662 25.58 -20.95 -8.08
N LEU A 663 24.54 -20.25 -7.65
CA LEU A 663 24.47 -19.56 -6.36
C LEU A 663 24.09 -20.49 -5.19
N GLY A 664 23.81 -21.77 -5.45
CA GLY A 664 23.40 -22.73 -4.42
C GLY A 664 22.02 -22.43 -3.83
N LEU A 665 21.16 -21.76 -4.59
CA LEU A 665 19.79 -21.42 -4.21
C LEU A 665 18.74 -22.43 -4.69
N ASP A 666 19.15 -23.42 -5.48
CA ASP A 666 18.28 -24.53 -5.88
C ASP A 666 18.32 -25.64 -4.81
N PRO A 667 17.19 -25.92 -4.11
CA PRO A 667 17.13 -26.96 -3.08
C PRO A 667 17.22 -28.38 -3.65
N ASP A 668 16.88 -28.60 -4.92
CA ASP A 668 16.99 -29.89 -5.60
C ASP A 668 17.38 -29.71 -7.08
N PRO A 669 18.67 -29.52 -7.38
CA PRO A 669 19.13 -29.32 -8.75
C PRO A 669 19.04 -30.58 -9.62
N SER A 670 18.59 -31.72 -9.09
CA SER A 670 18.44 -32.96 -9.86
C SER A 670 17.13 -33.05 -10.64
N GLN A 671 16.13 -32.25 -10.27
CA GLN A 671 14.81 -32.16 -10.92
C GLN A 671 14.51 -30.71 -11.25
N ASP A 672 14.29 -30.39 -12.54
CA ASP A 672 14.04 -29.02 -13.03
C ASP A 672 15.01 -27.99 -12.42
N PRO A 673 16.31 -28.05 -12.80
CA PRO A 673 17.32 -27.18 -12.23
C PRO A 673 17.01 -25.72 -12.53
N LEU A 674 17.15 -24.86 -11.51
CA LEU A 674 17.00 -23.39 -11.62
C LEU A 674 18.22 -22.78 -12.33
N ASN A 675 18.44 -23.20 -13.57
CA ASN A 675 19.58 -22.83 -14.41
C ASN A 675 19.30 -21.57 -15.24
N PHE A 676 18.87 -20.51 -14.57
CA PHE A 676 18.60 -19.20 -15.14
C PHE A 676 18.93 -18.10 -14.13
N VAL A 677 19.14 -16.91 -14.66
CA VAL A 677 19.36 -15.68 -13.90
C VAL A 677 18.01 -15.00 -13.66
N LEU A 678 17.86 -14.30 -12.53
CA LEU A 678 16.69 -13.45 -12.29
C LEU A 678 16.93 -12.06 -12.89
N GLY A 679 15.93 -11.54 -13.61
CA GLY A 679 16.09 -10.33 -14.40
C GLY A 679 16.87 -10.55 -15.70
N SER A 680 17.38 -9.48 -16.30
CA SER A 680 18.15 -9.53 -17.56
C SER A 680 19.56 -10.09 -17.37
N GLY A 681 20.08 -10.06 -16.13
CA GLY A 681 21.46 -10.38 -15.77
C GLY A 681 22.44 -9.21 -15.92
N GLU A 682 22.03 -8.07 -16.49
CA GLU A 682 22.81 -6.84 -16.53
C GLU A 682 22.48 -5.99 -15.29
N VAL A 683 23.35 -6.01 -14.28
CA VAL A 683 23.05 -5.44 -12.96
C VAL A 683 24.11 -4.50 -12.42
N THR A 684 23.68 -3.55 -11.59
CA THR A 684 24.54 -2.75 -10.72
C THR A 684 24.20 -2.95 -9.25
N TYR A 685 25.16 -2.66 -8.38
CA TYR A 685 25.07 -2.86 -6.93
C TYR A 685 25.36 -1.54 -6.24
N THR A 686 24.46 -1.07 -5.40
CA THR A 686 24.63 0.13 -4.59
C THR A 686 24.34 -0.17 -3.13
N TRP A 687 25.20 0.32 -2.25
CA TRP A 687 25.13 0.11 -0.81
C TRP A 687 24.76 1.40 -0.09
N TYR A 688 23.91 1.28 0.92
CA TYR A 688 23.43 2.38 1.75
C TYR A 688 23.46 2.03 3.23
N LEU A 689 23.47 3.06 4.07
CA LEU A 689 23.38 2.96 5.52
C LEU A 689 21.96 3.33 5.97
N ASN A 690 21.32 2.45 6.73
CA ASN A 690 19.99 2.62 7.31
C ASN A 690 18.84 2.70 6.29
N GLU A 691 18.90 3.54 5.28
CA GLU A 691 17.86 3.77 4.27
C GLU A 691 18.45 3.97 2.87
N VAL A 692 17.60 4.02 1.84
CA VAL A 692 18.02 4.26 0.46
C VAL A 692 17.85 5.75 0.15
N SER A 693 18.93 6.52 0.30
CA SER A 693 18.98 7.94 -0.06
C SER A 693 20.39 8.32 -0.54
N ASP A 694 20.52 9.47 -1.21
CA ASP A 694 21.83 9.93 -1.69
C ASP A 694 22.75 10.29 -0.50
N GLU A 695 22.17 10.75 0.60
CA GLU A 695 22.84 11.13 1.85
C GLU A 695 23.44 9.91 2.59
N THR A 696 22.80 8.76 2.46
CA THR A 696 23.16 7.51 3.15
C THR A 696 23.98 6.54 2.30
N LYS A 697 24.27 6.91 1.05
CA LYS A 697 25.02 6.09 0.10
C LYS A 697 26.45 5.81 0.60
N LEU A 698 26.77 4.53 0.75
CA LEU A 698 28.08 4.05 1.19
C LEU A 698 29.02 3.75 0.04
N GLY A 699 28.50 3.33 -1.12
CA GLY A 699 29.31 3.02 -2.29
C GLY A 699 28.62 2.13 -3.32
N THR A 700 29.36 1.73 -4.35
CA THR A 700 28.87 0.88 -5.45
C THR A 700 29.80 -0.31 -5.70
N GLY A 701 29.26 -1.38 -6.26
CA GLY A 701 29.99 -2.60 -6.61
C GLY A 701 29.66 -3.78 -5.71
N ARG A 702 30.18 -4.98 -6.03
CA ARG A 702 29.81 -6.22 -5.34
C ARG A 702 30.36 -6.36 -3.92
N ILE A 703 31.39 -5.59 -3.55
CA ILE A 703 32.04 -5.69 -2.24
C ILE A 703 31.97 -4.33 -1.56
N LEU A 704 31.49 -4.32 -0.32
CA LEU A 704 31.52 -3.17 0.59
C LEU A 704 32.47 -3.46 1.74
N ASN A 705 33.44 -2.56 1.95
CA ASN A 705 34.26 -2.53 3.16
C ASN A 705 33.71 -1.45 4.09
N TYR A 706 32.85 -1.83 5.02
CA TYR A 706 32.21 -0.91 5.95
C TYR A 706 33.05 -0.78 7.22
N VAL A 707 33.33 0.46 7.64
CA VAL A 707 33.94 0.73 8.94
C VAL A 707 32.82 1.21 9.85
N GLY A 708 32.54 0.45 10.92
CA GLY A 708 31.50 0.79 11.88
C GLY A 708 31.74 2.17 12.49
N ASP A 709 30.80 3.09 12.25
CA ASP A 709 30.84 4.46 12.77
C ASP A 709 29.86 4.59 13.95
N PRO A 710 30.34 4.63 15.20
CA PRO A 710 29.45 4.71 16.35
C PRO A 710 28.82 6.11 16.54
N THR A 711 29.03 7.05 15.61
CA THR A 711 28.45 8.40 15.65
C THR A 711 27.29 8.60 14.67
N LYS A 712 27.02 7.61 13.81
CA LYS A 712 25.92 7.63 12.85
C LYS A 712 24.72 6.85 13.38
N ASP A 713 23.54 7.44 13.16
CA ASP A 713 22.25 7.13 13.80
C ASP A 713 22.08 5.68 14.21
N PHE A 714 21.83 5.53 15.50
CA PHE A 714 21.38 4.28 16.09
C PHE A 714 19.86 4.33 16.18
N GLU A 715 19.19 3.38 15.54
CA GLU A 715 17.79 3.11 15.87
C GLU A 715 17.78 2.47 17.28
N GLY A 716 17.47 3.26 18.31
CA GLY A 716 17.57 2.79 19.70
C GLY A 716 16.78 3.65 20.68
N LYS A 717 15.91 3.02 21.47
CA LYS A 717 15.30 3.59 22.67
C LYS A 717 16.34 3.69 23.80
N ASP A 718 16.26 4.71 24.65
CA ASP A 718 17.16 4.90 25.81
C ASP A 718 17.44 3.58 26.56
N GLY A 719 18.71 3.16 26.59
CA GLY A 719 19.17 1.93 27.26
C GLY A 719 19.21 0.66 26.39
N GLY A 720 18.83 0.71 25.12
CA GLY A 720 18.98 -0.38 24.14
C GLY A 720 20.35 -0.40 23.44
N LEU A 721 20.71 -1.54 22.82
CA LEU A 721 21.81 -1.58 21.84
C LEU A 721 21.35 -0.85 20.56
N GLY A 722 22.18 0.03 20.02
CA GLY A 722 21.90 0.71 18.76
C GLY A 722 22.00 -0.25 17.58
N ALA A 723 21.16 -0.10 16.57
CA ALA A 723 21.23 -0.87 15.33
C ALA A 723 21.66 0.00 14.15
N GLN A 724 22.54 -0.53 13.29
CA GLN A 724 22.89 0.05 11.99
C GLN A 724 22.54 -0.95 10.89
N ARG A 725 21.94 -0.50 9.79
CA ARG A 725 21.53 -1.38 8.69
C ARG A 725 22.40 -1.14 7.46
N ILE A 726 22.84 -2.22 6.86
CA ILE A 726 23.51 -2.20 5.57
C ILE A 726 22.50 -2.66 4.52
N VAL A 727 22.11 -1.74 3.66
CA VAL A 727 21.14 -1.96 2.59
C VAL A 727 21.89 -2.14 1.27
N LEU A 728 21.65 -3.25 0.60
CA LEU A 728 22.09 -3.51 -0.77
C LEU A 728 20.89 -3.31 -1.70
N VAL A 729 21.03 -2.43 -2.67
CA VAL A 729 20.12 -2.32 -3.82
C VAL A 729 20.80 -2.91 -5.04
N VAL A 730 20.13 -3.85 -5.70
CA VAL A 730 20.52 -4.40 -7.00
C VAL A 730 19.57 -3.85 -8.04
N GLU A 731 20.11 -3.15 -9.03
CA GLU A 731 19.34 -2.57 -10.15
C GLU A 731 19.69 -3.31 -11.43
N ASP A 732 18.66 -3.74 -12.16
CA ASP A 732 18.73 -4.33 -13.49
C ASP A 732 18.78 -3.21 -14.53
N THR A 733 19.98 -2.96 -15.06
CA THR A 733 20.24 -1.92 -16.06
C THR A 733 19.85 -2.34 -17.47
N GLY A 734 19.52 -3.62 -17.68
CA GLY A 734 19.01 -4.12 -18.96
C GLY A 734 17.51 -3.91 -19.13
N LYS A 735 16.83 -3.32 -18.13
CA LYS A 735 15.38 -3.08 -18.11
C LYS A 735 15.03 -1.62 -17.88
N ASP A 736 14.01 -1.18 -18.61
CA ASP A 736 13.40 0.14 -18.42
C ASP A 736 12.06 0.09 -17.65
N SER A 737 11.68 -1.09 -17.14
CA SER A 737 10.41 -1.30 -16.43
C SER A 737 10.55 -2.13 -15.17
N GLU A 738 9.67 -1.84 -14.22
CA GLU A 738 9.55 -2.58 -12.98
C GLU A 738 9.01 -4.01 -13.19
N PRO A 739 9.42 -4.99 -12.36
CA PRO A 739 10.40 -4.85 -11.29
C PRO A 739 11.84 -4.84 -11.84
N LYS A 740 12.54 -3.71 -11.70
CA LYS A 740 13.94 -3.54 -12.13
C LYS A 740 14.90 -3.46 -10.96
N THR A 741 14.40 -3.24 -9.75
CA THR A 741 15.24 -3.22 -8.54
C THR A 741 14.80 -4.25 -7.52
N SER A 742 15.75 -4.75 -6.73
CA SER A 742 15.49 -5.50 -5.51
C SER A 742 16.44 -5.06 -4.39
N GLN A 743 16.07 -5.38 -3.15
CA GLN A 743 16.84 -4.98 -1.98
C GLN A 743 17.14 -6.18 -1.06
N ALA A 744 18.28 -6.11 -0.39
CA ALA A 744 18.64 -6.99 0.71
C ALA A 744 19.19 -6.16 1.86
N VAL A 745 18.91 -6.57 3.09
CA VAL A 745 19.31 -5.83 4.28
C VAL A 745 20.02 -6.76 5.25
N VAL A 746 21.05 -6.24 5.91
CA VAL A 746 21.68 -6.83 7.08
C VAL A 746 21.72 -5.83 8.21
N THR A 747 21.28 -6.24 9.41
CA THR A 747 21.33 -5.41 10.62
C THR A 747 22.56 -5.75 11.46
N LEU A 748 23.29 -4.71 11.86
CA LEU A 748 24.44 -4.77 12.76
C LEU A 748 24.03 -4.26 14.14
N GLN A 749 24.34 -5.04 15.18
CA GLN A 749 24.28 -4.53 16.54
C GLN A 749 25.51 -3.68 16.84
N SER A 750 25.31 -2.56 17.51
CA SER A 750 26.39 -1.64 17.86
C SER A 750 26.25 -1.19 19.31
N VAL A 751 27.39 -1.00 19.97
CA VAL A 751 27.41 -0.44 21.32
C VAL A 751 27.38 1.09 21.17
N PRO A 752 26.35 1.77 21.69
CA PRO A 752 26.36 3.22 21.68
C PRO A 752 27.61 3.75 22.39
N PRO A 753 28.19 4.89 21.97
CA PRO A 753 29.34 5.47 22.64
C PRO A 753 28.96 5.73 24.10
N LEU A 754 29.73 5.16 25.03
CA LEU A 754 29.53 5.35 26.45
C LEU A 754 29.86 6.82 26.78
N TYR A 755 28.85 7.68 26.85
CA TYR A 755 29.03 9.04 27.37
C TYR A 755 29.38 8.94 28.85
N LEU A 756 30.67 9.00 29.16
CA LEU A 756 31.12 9.18 30.53
C LEU A 756 30.54 10.52 31.02
N PRO A 757 29.83 10.57 32.16
CA PRO A 757 29.34 11.83 32.69
C PRO A 757 30.51 12.78 32.86
N ALA A 758 30.36 14.01 32.36
CA ALA A 758 31.35 15.05 32.53
C ALA A 758 31.66 15.19 34.03
N VAL A 759 32.84 14.73 34.44
CA VAL A 759 33.35 14.98 35.79
C VAL A 759 33.62 16.48 35.84
N GLN A 760 32.67 17.25 36.40
CA GLN A 760 32.93 18.62 36.80
C GLN A 760 34.13 18.59 37.76
N ARG A 761 35.24 19.20 37.33
CA ARG A 761 36.38 19.48 38.20
C ARG A 761 36.19 20.80 38.91
#